data_AF-A0ABD2MPX0-F1
#
_entry.id   AF-A0ABD2MPX0-F1
#
_cell.length_a   1.000
_cell.length_b   1.000
_cell.length_c   1.000
_cell.angle_alpha   90.00
_cell.angle_beta   90.00
_cell.angle_gamma   90.00
#
_symmetry.space_group_name_H-M   'P 1'
#
loop_
_entity.id
_entity.type
_entity.pdbx_description
1 polymer ?
#
loop_
_entity_poly.entity_id
_entity_poly.type
_entity_poly.pdbx_seq_one_letter_code
_entity_poly.pdbx_strand_id
1 'polypeptide(L)'
;MSKRHAEEASASGGGTGQPPIKKIHFEPHLIGPVSTLEEMDIKVLQFQNKKLAQKIEQRHRTEQELRQRIEQLEKRQTQDDAMLNVVNRYWNQLNEDIRILLQRFDAETADESENKNENEATTSFLMQLSTWDKDELNDKLANRVQVSRRAVAKVIQAFDRLMQRNEKITLALKGELEGQDAPSVDEVIRQTNIELQAENRNLQALHTSLHEKYHLNSLKVTELQDSVTAKETEIAELKNQIDDLQYEFDKVRNRNDKLETHLAEAIEKLKTYNQLHGDPADKNAPPKTVVQSGVSQAKLEDLTKEVEELKELSNNRLQELDKLHMTHRETLKEVEKLKMDIRQLPESVIVETTEYKCLQSQFSVLYNESMQLKTQLDDARQQLQQTKNANARNIELMESDELMSQKKLRQEVMQLEDFLAQIRKEYEMLRIEFEQNLAANEQTGPINREMRHLITSLQNNTQQLKGEVHRYKRKYKEANAEIPKLRKEIEDLQAKVTQMESSQDSKENIKQEIKEEEVGTSEGGIQVKEEESTTPIIKKEEEDTEHTEETEADKDKAGGSPSAKKEVNKQAQGTFKKDPAKTEKDHKEAQRTKEQKIMENEIIRDLKNQLKKALNEQKEMKLLLDMYKGVSKEQRDKVQLMATEKKLRTEVEDLRQQIKKIQDSKRDDKRKMAEDEALKKIKQLEEQKYELQKQVANQKPADGNWGNHNVLHQMRPFVGSHEEEALLNEMEVTGQAFEDMQEQNSRLIQQLREKDDANFKLMSERIKSNQLHKLAREEKDVLKEQVQTLTTQVDAANIVVRKLEEKERILQNTLATVEKELSLRQQAMEMHKRKAIESAQSAADLKLHLEKYHSQMKEAQQVVAEKTSSLEAEAYKTKRLQEEIAQLKRKAERMKKMEISGTTLDEVMMEEIREYKETLTCPSCKVKRKDAVLSKCFHVFCYDCLKTRYETRQRKCPKCNCAFGANDYHRLYLSN
;
A
#
# COMPACT_ATOMS: atom_id res chain seq x y z
N MET A 1 31.80 24.07 -32.02
CA MET A 1 32.88 25.06 -31.76
C MET A 1 33.14 25.13 -30.25
N SER A 2 34.16 25.89 -29.83
CA SER A 2 34.51 26.20 -28.42
C SER A 2 34.94 25.02 -27.54
N LYS A 3 36.27 24.82 -27.57
CA LYS A 3 37.18 24.23 -26.57
C LYS A 3 36.58 23.76 -25.23
N ARG A 4 36.92 22.51 -24.87
CA ARG A 4 37.08 22.09 -23.46
C ARG A 4 38.30 22.78 -22.85
N HIS A 5 38.25 23.09 -21.57
CA HIS A 5 39.45 23.14 -20.72
C HIS A 5 39.34 22.00 -19.70
N ALA A 6 40.47 21.36 -19.42
CA ALA A 6 40.66 20.50 -18.27
C ALA A 6 41.73 21.16 -17.40
N GLU A 7 41.55 21.10 -16.08
CA GLU A 7 42.60 21.40 -15.10
C GLU A 7 42.54 20.31 -14.03
N GLU A 8 43.71 19.94 -13.51
CA GLU A 8 43.92 18.77 -12.66
C GLU A 8 43.77 19.12 -11.18
N ALA A 9 43.14 18.24 -10.40
CA ALA A 9 43.02 18.40 -8.96
C ALA A 9 44.20 17.71 -8.23
N SER A 10 45.35 18.40 -8.16
CA SER A 10 46.45 18.00 -7.27
C SER A 10 46.07 18.25 -5.80
N ALA A 11 46.56 17.39 -4.91
CA ALA A 11 46.09 17.31 -3.52
C ALA A 11 46.82 18.26 -2.54
N SER A 12 46.31 18.28 -1.30
CA SER A 12 46.83 18.97 -0.09
C SER A 12 46.57 20.49 -0.01
N GLY A 13 46.42 20.99 1.22
CA GLY A 13 46.11 22.39 1.50
C GLY A 13 44.94 22.59 2.49
N GLY A 14 45.08 22.09 3.73
CA GLY A 14 44.13 22.41 4.79
C GLY A 14 44.23 23.89 5.18
N GLY A 15 43.17 24.68 4.98
CA GLY A 15 43.17 26.11 5.27
C GLY A 15 41.79 26.63 5.63
N THR A 16 41.60 27.04 6.89
CA THR A 16 40.40 27.72 7.38
C THR A 16 40.36 29.17 6.90
N GLY A 17 40.16 29.35 5.60
CA GLY A 17 40.19 30.63 4.90
C GLY A 17 39.00 31.53 5.21
N GLN A 18 38.98 32.12 6.41
CA GLN A 18 38.05 33.21 6.72
C GLN A 18 38.39 34.41 5.80
N PRO A 19 37.43 34.95 5.02
CA PRO A 19 37.73 36.01 4.06
C PRO A 19 38.22 37.28 4.77
N PRO A 20 39.19 38.02 4.21
CA PRO A 20 39.81 39.15 4.90
C PRO A 20 38.80 40.26 5.17
N ILE A 21 38.68 40.63 6.44
CA ILE A 21 37.74 41.67 6.90
C ILE A 21 38.15 43.02 6.30
N LYS A 22 37.51 43.39 5.18
CA LYS A 22 37.59 44.74 4.62
C LYS A 22 37.04 45.73 5.65
N LYS A 23 37.93 46.46 6.32
CA LYS A 23 37.57 47.52 7.27
C LYS A 23 36.87 48.65 6.53
N ILE A 24 35.53 48.62 6.49
CA ILE A 24 34.72 49.68 5.90
C ILE A 24 34.89 50.95 6.76
N HIS A 25 35.46 51.99 6.14
CA HIS A 25 35.63 53.29 6.76
C HIS A 25 34.33 54.09 6.59
N PHE A 26 33.65 54.41 7.69
CA PHE A 26 32.42 55.21 7.65
C PHE A 26 32.76 56.69 7.76
N GLU A 27 32.17 57.49 6.88
CA GLU A 27 32.38 58.94 6.82
C GLU A 27 32.05 59.65 8.17
N PRO A 28 32.85 60.65 8.59
CA PRO A 28 32.55 61.48 9.76
C PRO A 28 31.25 62.28 9.55
N HIS A 29 30.46 62.45 10.61
CA HIS A 29 29.26 63.30 10.56
C HIS A 29 29.48 64.53 11.44
N LEU A 30 29.47 65.71 10.83
CA LEU A 30 29.54 66.97 11.55
C LEU A 30 28.20 67.25 12.23
N ILE A 31 28.21 67.32 13.55
CA ILE A 31 27.09 67.86 14.33
C ILE A 31 27.11 69.38 14.14
N GLY A 32 26.05 69.92 13.53
CA GLY A 32 25.90 71.37 13.32
C GLY A 32 25.80 72.15 14.65
N PRO A 33 25.91 73.50 14.61
CA PRO A 33 25.93 74.33 15.81
C PRO A 33 24.76 74.03 16.76
N VAL A 34 25.01 74.19 18.06
CA VAL A 34 24.12 73.76 19.13
C VAL A 34 23.93 74.92 20.12
N SER A 35 22.69 75.16 20.54
CA SER A 35 22.28 76.27 21.39
C SER A 35 21.91 75.86 22.82
N THR A 36 21.54 74.60 23.07
CA THR A 36 21.23 74.06 24.40
C THR A 36 21.83 72.66 24.61
N LEU A 37 21.95 72.23 25.87
CA LEU A 37 22.45 70.88 26.19
C LEU A 37 21.52 69.78 25.65
N GLU A 38 20.19 69.98 25.77
CA GLU A 38 19.17 69.07 25.24
C GLU A 38 19.28 68.90 23.72
N GLU A 39 19.55 69.98 22.99
CA GLU A 39 19.77 69.94 21.54
C GLU A 39 21.05 69.14 21.19
N MET A 40 22.08 69.20 22.03
CA MET A 40 23.29 68.39 21.88
C MET A 40 22.97 66.90 22.02
N ASP A 41 22.28 66.52 23.10
CA ASP A 41 21.97 65.12 23.39
C ASP A 41 21.03 64.51 22.35
N ILE A 42 20.03 65.27 21.87
CA ILE A 42 19.16 64.86 20.76
C ILE A 42 19.98 64.62 19.48
N LYS A 43 20.91 65.52 19.13
CA LYS A 43 21.77 65.36 17.94
C LYS A 43 22.75 64.17 18.09
N VAL A 44 23.28 63.93 19.29
CA VAL A 44 24.15 62.78 19.58
C VAL A 44 23.36 61.46 19.48
N LEU A 45 22.16 61.37 20.04
CA LEU A 45 21.29 60.19 19.92
C LEU A 45 20.88 59.91 18.46
N GLN A 46 20.56 60.95 17.69
CA GLN A 46 20.30 60.82 16.25
C GLN A 46 21.53 60.26 15.50
N PHE A 47 22.74 60.75 15.80
CA PHE A 47 23.97 60.23 15.21
C PHE A 47 24.27 58.77 15.62
N GLN A 48 24.08 58.42 16.89
CA GLN A 48 24.25 57.04 17.38
C GLN A 48 23.28 56.08 16.68
N ASN A 49 21.99 56.42 16.61
CA ASN A 49 20.98 55.65 15.88
C ASN A 49 21.33 55.50 14.39
N LYS A 50 21.81 56.56 13.73
CA LYS A 50 22.26 56.52 12.33
C LYS A 50 23.48 55.59 12.13
N LYS A 51 24.45 55.59 13.06
CA LYS A 51 25.59 54.65 13.02
C LYS A 51 25.22 53.22 13.40
N LEU A 52 24.19 53.00 14.23
CA LEU A 52 23.62 51.68 14.49
C LEU A 52 22.92 51.12 13.24
N ALA A 53 22.07 51.93 12.59
CA ALA A 53 21.41 51.56 11.33
C ALA A 53 22.43 51.15 10.25
N GLN A 54 23.49 51.94 10.04
CA GLN A 54 24.58 51.61 9.10
C GLN A 54 25.27 50.27 9.42
N LYS A 55 25.47 49.93 10.71
CA LYS A 55 26.05 48.64 11.13
C LYS A 55 25.09 47.46 10.92
N ILE A 56 23.78 47.67 11.14
CA ILE A 56 22.74 46.65 10.90
C ILE A 56 22.64 46.36 9.40
N GLU A 57 22.61 47.40 8.57
CA GLU A 57 22.55 47.26 7.12
C GLU A 57 23.78 46.51 6.56
N GLN A 58 24.99 46.84 7.03
CA GLN A 58 26.21 46.12 6.64
C GLN A 58 26.14 44.63 7.04
N ARG A 59 25.62 44.31 8.23
CA ARG A 59 25.43 42.92 8.67
C ARG A 59 24.45 42.19 7.77
N HIS A 60 23.32 42.81 7.43
CA HIS A 60 22.33 42.22 6.52
C HIS A 60 22.89 41.95 5.11
N ARG A 61 23.72 42.85 4.56
CA ARG A 61 24.42 42.60 3.28
C ARG A 61 25.38 41.40 3.37
N THR A 62 26.18 41.33 4.43
CA THR A 62 27.11 40.21 4.66
C THR A 62 26.37 38.88 4.87
N GLU A 63 25.24 38.93 5.59
CA GLU A 63 24.33 37.80 5.79
C GLU A 63 23.71 37.33 4.47
N GLN A 64 23.30 38.27 3.60
CA GLN A 64 22.75 37.98 2.28
C GLN A 64 23.79 37.36 1.33
N GLU A 65 25.03 37.85 1.34
CA GLU A 65 26.16 37.26 0.61
C GLU A 65 26.45 35.82 1.07
N LEU A 66 26.45 35.57 2.39
CA LEU A 66 26.63 34.23 2.95
C LEU A 66 25.45 33.30 2.62
N ARG A 67 24.21 33.78 2.69
CA ARG A 67 23.00 33.02 2.29
C ARG A 67 23.06 32.62 0.81
N GLN A 68 23.43 33.54 -0.08
CA GLN A 68 23.63 33.22 -1.51
C GLN A 68 24.76 32.21 -1.72
N ARG A 69 25.83 32.25 -0.91
CA ARG A 69 26.93 31.29 -1.03
C ARG A 69 26.54 29.90 -0.52
N ILE A 70 25.72 29.81 0.53
CA ILE A 70 25.13 28.55 0.99
C ILE A 70 24.23 27.97 -0.11
N GLU A 71 23.31 28.77 -0.66
CA GLU A 71 22.41 28.36 -1.76
C GLU A 71 23.17 27.84 -3.00
N GLN A 72 24.32 28.45 -3.34
CA GLN A 72 25.20 27.95 -4.40
C GLN A 72 25.84 26.60 -4.10
N LEU A 73 26.22 26.34 -2.84
CA LEU A 73 26.83 25.09 -2.41
C LEU A 73 25.79 23.97 -2.32
N GLU A 74 24.60 24.25 -1.81
CA GLU A 74 23.45 23.32 -1.80
C GLU A 74 23.03 22.91 -3.22
N LYS A 75 22.98 23.86 -4.16
CA LYS A 75 22.70 23.57 -5.59
C LYS A 75 23.80 22.75 -6.25
N ARG A 76 25.05 22.87 -5.81
CA ARG A 76 26.14 22.01 -6.30
C ARG A 76 26.06 20.62 -5.69
N GLN A 77 25.88 20.52 -4.37
CA GLN A 77 25.74 19.24 -3.66
C GLN A 77 24.63 18.40 -4.28
N THR A 78 23.44 18.97 -4.46
CA THR A 78 22.30 18.28 -5.09
C THR A 78 22.56 17.85 -6.55
N GLN A 79 23.45 18.52 -7.28
CA GLN A 79 23.89 18.09 -8.61
C GLN A 79 24.90 16.93 -8.54
N ASP A 80 25.88 17.01 -7.64
CA ASP A 80 26.91 15.99 -7.45
C ASP A 80 26.28 14.69 -6.87
N ASP A 81 25.33 14.81 -5.93
CA ASP A 81 24.49 13.70 -5.40
C ASP A 81 23.65 13.03 -6.50
N ALA A 82 23.04 13.82 -7.40
CA ALA A 82 22.29 13.28 -8.53
C ALA A 82 23.19 12.47 -9.49
N MET A 83 24.45 12.87 -9.65
CA MET A 83 25.43 12.12 -10.44
C MET A 83 25.84 10.80 -9.77
N LEU A 84 26.10 10.83 -8.45
CA LEU A 84 26.41 9.63 -7.66
C LEU A 84 25.26 8.61 -7.69
N ASN A 85 24.01 9.06 -7.64
CA ASN A 85 22.83 8.21 -7.79
C ASN A 85 22.80 7.47 -9.14
N VAL A 86 23.12 8.16 -10.24
CA VAL A 86 23.18 7.55 -11.58
C VAL A 86 24.31 6.52 -11.68
N VAL A 87 25.51 6.83 -11.18
CA VAL A 87 26.65 5.90 -11.16
C VAL A 87 26.34 4.66 -10.33
N ASN A 88 25.77 4.83 -9.14
CA ASN A 88 25.40 3.73 -8.24
C ASN A 88 24.37 2.79 -8.88
N ARG A 89 23.36 3.35 -9.56
CA ARG A 89 22.34 2.55 -10.27
C ARG A 89 22.95 1.69 -11.37
N TYR A 90 23.82 2.24 -12.22
CA TYR A 90 24.48 1.45 -13.27
C TYR A 90 25.44 0.40 -12.69
N TRP A 91 26.14 0.69 -11.58
CA TRP A 91 26.98 -0.32 -10.91
C TRP A 91 26.16 -1.47 -10.32
N ASN A 92 24.99 -1.17 -9.75
CA ASN A 92 24.08 -2.20 -9.23
C ASN A 92 23.47 -3.04 -10.36
N GLN A 93 23.07 -2.42 -11.49
CA GLN A 93 22.63 -3.16 -12.67
C GLN A 93 23.73 -4.10 -13.20
N LEU A 94 24.98 -3.64 -13.28
CA LEU A 94 26.10 -4.47 -13.69
C LEU A 94 26.29 -5.70 -12.78
N ASN A 95 26.22 -5.52 -11.45
CA ASN A 95 26.30 -6.63 -10.50
C ASN A 95 25.10 -7.58 -10.61
N GLU A 96 23.89 -7.05 -10.79
CA GLU A 96 22.65 -7.82 -11.01
C GLU A 96 22.77 -8.71 -12.26
N ASP A 97 23.18 -8.12 -13.39
CA ASP A 97 23.35 -8.80 -14.68
C ASP A 97 24.44 -9.89 -14.60
N ILE A 98 25.58 -9.60 -13.96
CA ILE A 98 26.65 -10.57 -13.70
C ILE A 98 26.13 -11.75 -12.87
N ARG A 99 25.35 -11.49 -11.81
CA ARG A 99 24.78 -12.53 -10.95
C ARG A 99 23.73 -13.37 -11.67
N ILE A 100 22.91 -12.78 -12.54
CA ILE A 100 21.96 -13.50 -13.40
C ILE A 100 22.71 -14.40 -14.41
N LEU A 101 23.84 -13.93 -14.95
CA LEU A 101 24.69 -14.76 -15.82
C LEU A 101 25.32 -15.94 -15.06
N LEU A 102 25.85 -15.71 -13.85
CA LEU A 102 26.36 -16.78 -12.99
C LEU A 102 25.29 -17.83 -12.67
N GLN A 103 24.09 -17.39 -12.29
CA GLN A 103 22.97 -18.29 -11.98
C GLN A 103 22.53 -19.15 -13.17
N ARG A 104 22.78 -18.70 -14.41
CA ARG A 104 22.47 -19.44 -15.64
C ARG A 104 23.57 -20.39 -16.11
N PHE A 105 24.83 -20.13 -15.75
CA PHE A 105 26.00 -20.83 -16.31
C PHE A 105 26.86 -21.59 -15.27
N ASP A 106 26.67 -21.36 -13.96
CA ASP A 106 27.41 -22.02 -12.88
C ASP A 106 26.50 -22.44 -11.71
N ALA A 107 25.29 -22.90 -12.04
CA ALA A 107 24.30 -23.37 -11.05
C ALA A 107 24.78 -24.56 -10.20
N GLU A 108 25.79 -25.30 -10.65
CA GLU A 108 26.34 -26.49 -9.99
C GLU A 108 27.39 -26.15 -8.90
N THR A 109 27.98 -24.94 -8.90
CA THR A 109 28.98 -24.53 -7.86
C THR A 109 28.64 -23.22 -7.14
N ALA A 110 27.37 -22.79 -7.20
CA ALA A 110 26.87 -21.59 -6.54
C ALA A 110 26.75 -21.77 -5.01
N ASP A 111 27.84 -21.50 -4.28
CA ASP A 111 27.86 -21.48 -2.81
C ASP A 111 26.89 -20.40 -2.27
N GLU A 112 25.82 -20.83 -1.59
CA GLU A 112 24.78 -19.95 -1.04
C GLU A 112 25.29 -18.98 0.04
N SER A 113 26.49 -19.20 0.61
CA SER A 113 27.05 -18.33 1.63
C SER A 113 27.48 -16.97 1.04
N GLU A 114 28.07 -16.94 -0.16
CA GLU A 114 28.56 -15.69 -0.76
C GLU A 114 27.44 -14.82 -1.36
N ASN A 115 26.36 -15.44 -1.88
CA ASN A 115 25.19 -14.75 -2.43
C ASN A 115 24.52 -13.78 -1.41
N LYS A 116 24.73 -13.98 -0.11
CA LYS A 116 24.18 -13.10 0.94
C LYS A 116 24.99 -11.81 1.10
N ASN A 117 26.33 -11.87 0.99
CA ASN A 117 27.20 -10.72 1.14
C ASN A 117 27.14 -9.74 -0.04
N GLU A 118 26.96 -10.22 -1.28
CA GLU A 118 26.92 -9.33 -2.45
C GLU A 118 25.67 -8.44 -2.47
N ASN A 119 24.51 -8.97 -2.06
CA ASN A 119 23.23 -8.24 -2.06
C ASN A 119 23.14 -7.17 -0.93
N GLU A 120 23.82 -7.35 0.20
CA GLU A 120 23.86 -6.33 1.27
C GLU A 120 24.81 -5.16 0.97
N ALA A 121 25.85 -5.39 0.17
CA ALA A 121 26.85 -4.37 -0.16
C ALA A 121 26.41 -3.41 -1.29
N THR A 122 25.50 -3.84 -2.18
CA THR A 122 25.02 -3.03 -3.33
C THR A 122 23.86 -2.10 -2.97
N THR A 123 22.94 -2.56 -2.13
CA THR A 123 21.62 -1.92 -1.91
C THR A 123 21.69 -0.64 -1.08
N SER A 124 22.62 -0.52 -0.13
CA SER A 124 22.69 0.60 0.82
C SER A 124 23.89 1.55 0.60
N PHE A 125 24.73 1.31 -0.43
CA PHE A 125 26.06 1.92 -0.54
C PHE A 125 26.10 3.46 -0.47
N LEU A 126 25.18 4.17 -1.15
CA LEU A 126 25.17 5.65 -1.12
C LEU A 126 24.77 6.24 0.23
N MET A 127 23.92 5.54 1.00
CA MET A 127 23.52 5.98 2.33
C MET A 127 24.63 5.78 3.37
N GLN A 128 25.55 4.83 3.11
CA GLN A 128 26.76 4.62 3.91
C GLN A 128 27.91 5.53 3.45
N LEU A 129 27.95 5.91 2.16
CA LEU A 129 28.94 6.83 1.59
C LEU A 129 28.98 8.19 2.31
N SER A 130 27.84 8.66 2.81
CA SER A 130 27.71 9.91 3.58
C SER A 130 27.99 9.76 5.08
N THR A 131 28.20 8.54 5.59
CA THR A 131 28.57 8.28 6.99
C THR A 131 30.05 7.92 7.17
N TRP A 132 30.77 7.61 6.10
CA TRP A 132 32.21 7.32 6.13
C TRP A 132 33.02 8.62 6.13
N ASP A 133 34.13 8.62 6.86
CA ASP A 133 35.13 9.67 6.74
C ASP A 133 35.98 9.49 5.46
N LYS A 134 36.90 10.44 5.23
CA LYS A 134 37.67 10.50 3.99
C LYS A 134 38.62 9.33 3.79
N ASP A 135 39.07 8.69 4.86
CA ASP A 135 40.04 7.61 4.79
C ASP A 135 39.31 6.26 4.71
N GLU A 136 38.25 6.06 5.51
CA GLU A 136 37.34 4.91 5.37
C GLU A 136 36.74 4.81 3.95
N LEU A 137 36.32 5.94 3.36
CA LEU A 137 35.67 5.99 2.05
C LEU A 137 36.46 5.29 0.94
N ASN A 138 37.80 5.42 0.94
CA ASN A 138 38.66 4.79 -0.07
C ASN A 138 38.65 3.27 0.05
N ASP A 139 38.77 2.74 1.27
CA ASP A 139 38.78 1.30 1.53
C ASP A 139 37.40 0.67 1.24
N LYS A 140 36.30 1.36 1.56
CA LYS A 140 34.94 0.87 1.27
C LYS A 140 34.65 0.85 -0.24
N LEU A 141 35.11 1.86 -0.97
CA LEU A 141 35.08 1.87 -2.45
C LEU A 141 35.93 0.74 -3.04
N ALA A 142 37.16 0.56 -2.55
CA ALA A 142 38.06 -0.51 -3.01
C ALA A 142 37.45 -1.91 -2.77
N ASN A 143 36.83 -2.14 -1.62
CA ASN A 143 36.12 -3.39 -1.31
C ASN A 143 34.95 -3.64 -2.27
N ARG A 144 34.11 -2.64 -2.56
CA ARG A 144 33.00 -2.79 -3.53
C ARG A 144 33.50 -3.17 -4.93
N VAL A 145 34.56 -2.50 -5.39
CA VAL A 145 35.20 -2.83 -6.69
C VAL A 145 35.79 -4.25 -6.66
N GLN A 146 36.37 -4.68 -5.54
CA GLN A 146 36.92 -6.02 -5.40
C GLN A 146 35.83 -7.10 -5.46
N VAL A 147 34.64 -6.89 -4.87
CA VAL A 147 33.49 -7.82 -4.98
C VAL A 147 33.07 -7.98 -6.45
N SER A 148 32.77 -6.88 -7.15
CA SER A 148 32.42 -6.94 -8.58
C SER A 148 33.51 -7.61 -9.42
N ARG A 149 34.80 -7.39 -9.11
CA ARG A 149 35.93 -8.04 -9.78
C ARG A 149 36.00 -9.56 -9.52
N ARG A 150 35.63 -10.04 -8.32
CA ARG A 150 35.52 -11.49 -8.05
C ARG A 150 34.36 -12.10 -8.83
N ALA A 151 33.20 -11.45 -8.87
CA ALA A 151 32.04 -11.92 -9.62
C ALA A 151 32.32 -12.04 -11.14
N VAL A 152 33.00 -11.04 -11.73
CA VAL A 152 33.48 -11.13 -13.13
C VAL A 152 34.48 -12.28 -13.31
N ALA A 153 35.40 -12.49 -12.37
CA ALA A 153 36.35 -13.60 -12.45
C ALA A 153 35.66 -14.98 -12.39
N LYS A 154 34.57 -15.12 -11.62
CA LYS A 154 33.73 -16.33 -11.65
C LYS A 154 33.05 -16.53 -13.00
N VAL A 155 32.52 -15.47 -13.64
CA VAL A 155 31.90 -15.58 -14.98
C VAL A 155 32.91 -16.09 -16.01
N ILE A 156 34.16 -15.61 -15.94
CA ILE A 156 35.26 -16.09 -16.79
C ILE A 156 35.56 -17.57 -16.51
N GLN A 157 35.68 -17.99 -15.24
CA GLN A 157 35.89 -19.40 -14.89
C GLN A 157 34.73 -20.32 -15.33
N ALA A 158 33.49 -19.89 -15.19
CA ALA A 158 32.31 -20.63 -15.67
C ALA A 158 32.33 -20.77 -17.20
N PHE A 159 32.72 -19.70 -17.91
CA PHE A 159 32.90 -19.72 -19.36
C PHE A 159 34.06 -20.66 -19.78
N ASP A 160 35.20 -20.62 -19.08
CA ASP A 160 36.33 -21.52 -19.32
C ASP A 160 35.96 -22.99 -19.08
N ARG A 161 35.20 -23.30 -18.02
CA ARG A 161 34.64 -24.64 -17.77
C ARG A 161 33.70 -25.08 -18.89
N LEU A 162 32.81 -24.19 -19.36
CA LEU A 162 31.91 -24.46 -20.48
C LEU A 162 32.67 -24.70 -21.78
N MET A 163 33.70 -23.90 -22.06
CA MET A 163 34.60 -24.09 -23.19
C MET A 163 35.32 -25.44 -23.11
N GLN A 164 35.90 -25.80 -21.97
CA GLN A 164 36.54 -27.11 -21.75
C GLN A 164 35.55 -28.28 -21.83
N ARG A 165 34.30 -28.11 -21.39
CA ARG A 165 33.25 -29.13 -21.53
C ARG A 165 32.88 -29.33 -23.00
N ASN A 166 32.68 -28.24 -23.72
CA ASN A 166 32.35 -28.26 -25.15
C ASN A 166 33.53 -28.78 -25.98
N GLU A 167 34.77 -28.49 -25.59
CA GLU A 167 35.99 -29.04 -26.19
C GLU A 167 36.09 -30.55 -25.94
N LYS A 168 35.92 -31.03 -24.70
CA LYS A 168 35.89 -32.48 -24.40
C LYS A 168 34.78 -33.21 -25.16
N ILE A 169 33.58 -32.62 -25.26
CA ILE A 169 32.49 -33.16 -26.08
C ILE A 169 32.88 -33.17 -27.56
N THR A 170 33.56 -32.12 -28.06
CA THR A 170 34.03 -32.06 -29.45
C THR A 170 35.13 -33.09 -29.74
N LEU A 171 36.06 -33.31 -28.81
CA LEU A 171 37.10 -34.36 -28.91
C LEU A 171 36.47 -35.76 -28.88
N ALA A 172 35.48 -36.00 -28.01
CA ALA A 172 34.72 -37.25 -27.97
C ALA A 172 33.95 -37.51 -29.27
N LEU A 173 33.28 -36.48 -29.82
CA LEU A 173 32.57 -36.55 -31.10
C LEU A 173 33.48 -36.75 -32.31
N LYS A 174 34.78 -36.40 -32.20
CA LYS A 174 35.81 -36.72 -33.20
C LYS A 174 36.47 -38.10 -33.00
N GLY A 175 36.26 -38.76 -31.86
CA GLY A 175 36.95 -39.99 -31.47
C GLY A 175 38.38 -39.79 -30.95
N GLU A 176 38.73 -38.58 -30.49
CA GLU A 176 40.09 -38.19 -30.05
C GLU A 176 40.32 -38.42 -28.53
N LEU A 177 39.46 -39.20 -27.85
CA LEU A 177 39.52 -39.50 -26.41
C LEU A 177 39.51 -41.01 -26.14
N GLU A 178 40.68 -41.59 -25.86
CA GLU A 178 40.83 -43.00 -25.45
C GLU A 178 41.09 -43.13 -23.94
N GLY A 179 40.28 -43.91 -23.22
CA GLY A 179 40.44 -44.16 -21.78
C GLY A 179 39.28 -44.97 -21.19
N GLN A 180 39.53 -45.72 -20.10
CA GLN A 180 38.54 -46.64 -19.53
C GLN A 180 37.41 -45.95 -18.73
N ASP A 181 37.59 -44.70 -18.32
CA ASP A 181 36.57 -43.89 -17.61
C ASP A 181 35.71 -43.02 -18.54
N ALA A 182 35.72 -43.27 -19.86
CA ALA A 182 34.89 -42.54 -20.81
C ALA A 182 33.40 -42.94 -20.65
N PRO A 183 32.50 -42.05 -20.19
CA PRO A 183 31.08 -42.36 -20.12
C PRO A 183 30.52 -42.55 -21.53
N SER A 184 29.64 -43.54 -21.71
CA SER A 184 29.00 -43.80 -23.00
C SER A 184 28.32 -42.53 -23.53
N VAL A 185 28.75 -42.08 -24.70
CA VAL A 185 28.25 -40.85 -25.36
C VAL A 185 26.73 -40.90 -25.54
N ASP A 186 26.21 -42.09 -25.87
CA ASP A 186 24.76 -42.37 -25.97
C ASP A 186 24.01 -42.16 -24.64
N GLU A 187 24.61 -42.50 -23.51
CA GLU A 187 23.96 -42.42 -22.19
C GLU A 187 23.84 -40.96 -21.73
N VAL A 188 24.93 -40.19 -21.88
CA VAL A 188 24.96 -38.76 -21.55
C VAL A 188 24.02 -37.97 -22.46
N ILE A 189 24.07 -38.20 -23.78
CA ILE A 189 23.17 -37.55 -24.74
C ILE A 189 21.71 -37.91 -24.45
N ARG A 190 21.40 -39.17 -24.09
CA ARG A 190 20.05 -39.61 -23.74
C ARG A 190 19.52 -38.90 -22.50
N GLN A 191 20.32 -38.78 -21.44
CA GLN A 191 19.93 -38.09 -20.21
C GLN A 191 19.67 -36.59 -20.45
N THR A 192 20.61 -35.88 -21.08
CA THR A 192 20.42 -34.45 -21.39
C THR A 192 19.23 -34.21 -22.33
N ASN A 193 18.93 -35.14 -23.26
CA ASN A 193 17.75 -35.06 -24.11
C ASN A 193 16.43 -35.26 -23.31
N ILE A 194 16.41 -36.14 -22.31
CA ILE A 194 15.27 -36.29 -21.39
C ILE A 194 15.02 -35.00 -20.59
N GLU A 195 16.08 -34.38 -20.07
CA GLU A 195 16.02 -33.14 -19.30
C GLU A 195 15.53 -31.96 -20.17
N LEU A 196 16.14 -31.78 -21.36
CA LEU A 196 15.69 -30.77 -22.33
C LEU A 196 14.24 -30.99 -22.79
N GLN A 197 13.79 -32.24 -22.93
CA GLN A 197 12.38 -32.53 -23.22
C GLN A 197 11.45 -32.18 -22.05
N ALA A 198 11.88 -32.40 -20.80
CA ALA A 198 11.09 -32.02 -19.63
C ALA A 198 10.98 -30.50 -19.48
N GLU A 199 12.10 -29.77 -19.62
CA GLU A 199 12.10 -28.31 -19.60
C GLU A 199 11.27 -27.72 -20.74
N ASN A 200 11.41 -28.22 -21.96
CA ASN A 200 10.64 -27.75 -23.13
C ASN A 200 9.13 -28.00 -22.95
N ARG A 201 8.71 -29.12 -22.36
CA ARG A 201 7.30 -29.37 -21.98
C ARG A 201 6.80 -28.36 -20.93
N ASN A 202 7.62 -28.05 -19.92
CA ASN A 202 7.27 -27.07 -18.88
C ASN A 202 7.14 -25.66 -19.45
N LEU A 203 8.07 -25.26 -20.33
CA LEU A 203 8.03 -23.97 -21.03
C LEU A 203 6.83 -23.86 -21.98
N GLN A 204 6.48 -24.93 -22.70
CA GLN A 204 5.27 -24.98 -23.54
C GLN A 204 3.99 -24.86 -22.70
N ALA A 205 3.90 -25.56 -21.56
CA ALA A 205 2.75 -25.47 -20.66
C ALA A 205 2.59 -24.05 -20.06
N LEU A 206 3.70 -23.43 -19.62
CA LEU A 206 3.72 -22.06 -19.12
C LEU A 206 3.34 -21.05 -20.22
N HIS A 207 3.90 -21.18 -21.42
CA HIS A 207 3.56 -20.34 -22.57
C HIS A 207 2.07 -20.41 -22.90
N THR A 208 1.49 -21.62 -22.99
CA THR A 208 0.06 -21.81 -23.25
C THR A 208 -0.81 -21.17 -22.15
N SER A 209 -0.48 -21.36 -20.87
CA SER A 209 -1.23 -20.73 -19.77
C SER A 209 -1.15 -19.20 -19.77
N LEU A 210 0.01 -18.64 -20.13
CA LEU A 210 0.17 -17.19 -20.28
C LEU A 210 -0.60 -16.65 -21.50
N HIS A 211 -0.61 -17.39 -22.61
CA HIS A 211 -1.33 -17.01 -23.82
C HIS A 211 -2.86 -17.07 -23.63
N GLU A 212 -3.36 -18.09 -22.93
CA GLU A 212 -4.77 -18.21 -22.51
C GLU A 212 -5.21 -17.03 -21.62
N LYS A 213 -4.41 -16.71 -20.58
CA LYS A 213 -4.66 -15.56 -19.70
C LYS A 213 -4.60 -14.22 -20.45
N TYR A 214 -3.66 -14.08 -21.37
CA TYR A 214 -3.56 -12.89 -22.23
C TYR A 214 -4.79 -12.75 -23.13
N HIS A 215 -5.23 -13.83 -23.77
CA HIS A 215 -6.42 -13.84 -24.63
C HIS A 215 -7.70 -13.52 -23.84
N LEU A 216 -7.90 -14.14 -22.67
CA LEU A 216 -9.03 -13.85 -21.78
C LEU A 216 -9.06 -12.39 -21.34
N ASN A 217 -7.92 -11.83 -20.94
CA ASN A 217 -7.80 -10.41 -20.59
C ASN A 217 -8.05 -9.50 -21.80
N SER A 218 -7.56 -9.87 -22.99
CA SER A 218 -7.81 -9.11 -24.23
C SER A 218 -9.30 -9.07 -24.57
N LEU A 219 -10.00 -10.20 -24.49
CA LEU A 219 -11.45 -10.26 -24.68
C LEU A 219 -12.18 -9.38 -23.65
N LYS A 220 -11.75 -9.41 -22.38
CA LYS A 220 -12.34 -8.57 -21.33
C LYS A 220 -12.14 -7.08 -21.57
N VAL A 221 -11.00 -6.68 -22.14
CA VAL A 221 -10.75 -5.29 -22.56
C VAL A 221 -11.66 -4.90 -23.73
N THR A 222 -11.85 -5.77 -24.73
CA THR A 222 -12.78 -5.53 -25.86
C THR A 222 -14.22 -5.39 -25.37
N GLU A 223 -14.73 -6.29 -24.53
CA GLU A 223 -16.08 -6.20 -23.95
C GLU A 223 -16.33 -4.88 -23.21
N LEU A 224 -15.33 -4.41 -22.45
CA LEU A 224 -15.41 -3.14 -21.73
C LEU A 224 -15.34 -1.94 -22.68
N GLN A 225 -14.53 -2.00 -23.73
CA GLN A 225 -14.43 -0.95 -24.75
C GLN A 225 -15.73 -0.82 -25.54
N ASP A 226 -16.32 -1.93 -25.97
CA ASP A 226 -17.61 -1.95 -26.68
C ASP A 226 -18.73 -1.40 -25.77
N SER A 227 -18.72 -1.75 -24.48
CA SER A 227 -19.67 -1.21 -23.50
C SER A 227 -19.49 0.30 -23.25
N VAL A 228 -18.27 0.83 -23.31
CA VAL A 228 -17.99 2.28 -23.22
C VAL A 228 -18.51 2.97 -24.47
N THR A 229 -18.16 2.49 -25.67
CA THR A 229 -18.56 3.12 -26.93
C THR A 229 -20.06 3.05 -27.18
N ALA A 230 -20.75 2.00 -26.71
CA ALA A 230 -22.22 1.98 -26.66
C ALA A 230 -22.80 3.10 -25.78
N LYS A 231 -22.21 3.34 -24.60
CA LYS A 231 -22.64 4.43 -23.70
C LYS A 231 -22.28 5.82 -24.19
N GLU A 232 -21.16 5.97 -24.89
CA GLU A 232 -20.79 7.22 -25.59
C GLU A 232 -21.80 7.53 -26.71
N THR A 233 -22.27 6.52 -27.43
CA THR A 233 -23.30 6.64 -28.47
C THR A 233 -24.65 7.06 -27.88
N GLU A 234 -25.11 6.40 -26.81
CA GLU A 234 -26.34 6.77 -26.06
C GLU A 234 -26.28 8.21 -25.53
N ILE A 235 -25.11 8.66 -25.04
CA ILE A 235 -24.88 10.05 -24.62
C ILE A 235 -24.93 11.03 -25.81
N ALA A 236 -24.49 10.63 -27.00
CA ALA A 236 -24.59 11.46 -28.20
C ALA A 236 -26.04 11.56 -28.71
N GLU A 237 -26.80 10.46 -28.72
CA GLU A 237 -28.21 10.45 -29.07
C GLU A 237 -29.05 11.33 -28.13
N LEU A 238 -28.81 11.24 -26.81
CA LEU A 238 -29.48 12.08 -25.82
C LEU A 238 -29.12 13.57 -25.94
N LYS A 239 -27.89 13.91 -26.37
CA LYS A 239 -27.52 15.31 -26.67
C LYS A 239 -28.27 15.83 -27.89
N ASN A 240 -28.29 15.07 -29.00
CA ASN A 240 -29.03 15.47 -30.20
C ASN A 240 -30.52 15.70 -29.89
N GLN A 241 -31.15 14.84 -29.07
CA GLN A 241 -32.53 15.04 -28.62
C GLN A 241 -32.71 16.30 -27.76
N ILE A 242 -31.73 16.65 -26.91
CA ILE A 242 -31.75 17.89 -26.13
C ILE A 242 -31.61 19.11 -27.05
N ASP A 243 -30.75 19.06 -28.05
CA ASP A 243 -30.51 20.16 -28.99
C ASP A 243 -31.72 20.37 -29.94
N ASP A 244 -32.35 19.29 -30.43
CA ASP A 244 -33.61 19.33 -31.18
C ASP A 244 -34.75 19.95 -30.35
N LEU A 245 -34.86 19.58 -29.06
CA LEU A 245 -35.87 20.13 -28.15
C LEU A 245 -35.60 21.61 -27.81
N GLN A 246 -34.33 22.02 -27.69
CA GLN A 246 -33.96 23.43 -27.54
C GLN A 246 -34.31 24.22 -28.81
N TYR A 247 -34.05 23.68 -29.99
CA TYR A 247 -34.41 24.33 -31.26
C TYR A 247 -35.92 24.54 -31.40
N GLU A 248 -36.74 23.51 -31.14
CA GLU A 248 -38.21 23.68 -31.17
C GLU A 248 -38.71 24.61 -30.07
N PHE A 249 -38.11 24.61 -28.87
CA PHE A 249 -38.43 25.56 -27.80
C PHE A 249 -38.16 27.01 -28.22
N ASP A 250 -36.95 27.32 -28.71
CA ASP A 250 -36.63 28.69 -29.13
C ASP A 250 -37.39 29.10 -30.40
N LYS A 251 -37.73 28.17 -31.29
CA LYS A 251 -38.62 28.41 -32.44
C LYS A 251 -40.05 28.77 -32.00
N VAL A 252 -40.59 28.09 -30.98
CA VAL A 252 -41.90 28.43 -30.37
C VAL A 252 -41.83 29.76 -29.64
N ARG A 253 -40.75 30.02 -28.89
CA ARG A 253 -40.49 31.30 -28.20
C ARG A 253 -40.42 32.47 -29.17
N ASN A 254 -39.57 32.39 -30.20
CA ASN A 254 -39.46 33.39 -31.27
C ASN A 254 -40.79 33.63 -32.02
N ARG A 255 -41.71 32.65 -32.03
CA ARG A 255 -43.07 32.83 -32.56
C ARG A 255 -43.96 33.57 -31.55
N ASN A 256 -43.86 33.26 -30.27
CA ASN A 256 -44.59 33.95 -29.21
C ASN A 256 -44.17 35.42 -29.10
N ASP A 257 -42.87 35.71 -29.07
CA ASP A 257 -42.31 37.07 -29.00
C ASP A 257 -42.81 37.95 -30.16
N LYS A 258 -42.95 37.37 -31.37
CA LYS A 258 -43.54 38.04 -32.55
C LYS A 258 -45.04 38.28 -32.40
N LEU A 259 -45.78 37.33 -31.81
CA LEU A 259 -47.21 37.49 -31.55
C LEU A 259 -47.46 38.55 -30.45
N GLU A 260 -46.63 38.60 -29.41
CA GLU A 260 -46.66 39.65 -28.38
C GLU A 260 -46.31 41.02 -28.97
N THR A 261 -45.30 41.10 -29.84
CA THR A 261 -44.95 42.34 -30.57
C THR A 261 -46.12 42.82 -31.44
N HIS A 262 -46.71 41.93 -32.25
CA HIS A 262 -47.87 42.29 -33.08
C HIS A 262 -49.12 42.62 -32.26
N LEU A 263 -49.30 41.99 -31.08
CA LEU A 263 -50.38 42.33 -30.15
C LEU A 263 -50.16 43.73 -29.54
N ALA A 264 -48.93 44.06 -29.14
CA ALA A 264 -48.57 45.41 -28.67
C ALA A 264 -48.79 46.46 -29.77
N GLU A 265 -48.31 46.21 -30.99
CA GLU A 265 -48.58 47.06 -32.16
C GLU A 265 -50.08 47.22 -32.45
N ALA A 266 -50.87 46.15 -32.34
CA ALA A 266 -52.31 46.19 -32.58
C ALA A 266 -53.06 46.99 -31.50
N ILE A 267 -52.66 46.84 -30.22
CA ILE A 267 -53.18 47.61 -29.09
C ILE A 267 -52.80 49.10 -29.23
N GLU A 268 -51.59 49.40 -29.70
CA GLU A 268 -51.15 50.77 -29.97
C GLU A 268 -51.93 51.39 -31.14
N LYS A 269 -52.02 50.69 -32.28
CA LYS A 269 -52.80 51.13 -33.44
C LYS A 269 -54.28 51.29 -33.11
N LEU A 270 -54.87 50.45 -32.25
CA LEU A 270 -56.24 50.64 -31.74
C LEU A 270 -56.38 51.90 -30.87
N LYS A 271 -55.39 52.22 -30.03
CA LYS A 271 -55.36 53.50 -29.28
C LYS A 271 -55.28 54.69 -30.24
N THR A 272 -54.40 54.64 -31.26
CA THR A 272 -54.26 55.72 -32.24
C THR A 272 -55.51 55.87 -33.10
N TYR A 273 -56.13 54.78 -33.55
CA TYR A 273 -57.34 54.78 -34.37
C TYR A 273 -58.52 55.39 -33.60
N ASN A 274 -58.75 54.94 -32.36
CA ASN A 274 -59.77 55.51 -31.46
C ASN A 274 -59.48 56.97 -31.05
N GLN A 275 -58.28 57.49 -31.30
CA GLN A 275 -57.94 58.92 -31.14
C GLN A 275 -58.06 59.75 -32.44
N LEU A 276 -58.22 59.12 -33.60
CA LEU A 276 -58.24 59.81 -34.90
C LEU A 276 -59.60 59.75 -35.62
N HIS A 277 -60.33 58.64 -35.56
CA HIS A 277 -61.57 58.48 -36.32
C HIS A 277 -62.69 57.72 -35.56
N GLY A 278 -63.86 58.36 -35.49
CA GLY A 278 -65.15 57.66 -35.47
C GLY A 278 -65.65 57.40 -36.89
N ASP A 279 -66.53 56.40 -37.03
CA ASP A 279 -67.30 55.92 -38.23
C ASP A 279 -67.44 56.85 -39.44
N PRO A 280 -67.36 56.34 -40.71
CA PRO A 280 -68.54 55.73 -41.39
C PRO A 280 -68.24 54.69 -42.54
N ALA A 281 -69.17 54.43 -43.49
CA ALA A 281 -69.13 53.28 -44.46
C ALA A 281 -69.76 53.48 -45.91
N ASP A 282 -69.47 52.52 -46.84
CA ASP A 282 -70.34 51.91 -47.92
C ASP A 282 -70.20 52.22 -49.50
N LYS A 283 -70.45 51.19 -50.38
CA LYS A 283 -70.74 51.07 -51.89
C LYS A 283 -69.63 51.32 -52.99
N ASN A 284 -69.53 50.78 -54.24
CA ASN A 284 -70.27 49.99 -55.32
C ASN A 284 -70.98 50.78 -56.49
N ALA A 285 -71.10 50.41 -57.82
CA ALA A 285 -70.73 49.27 -58.74
C ALA A 285 -70.75 49.63 -60.31
N PRO A 286 -70.39 48.75 -61.32
CA PRO A 286 -69.97 49.17 -62.73
C PRO A 286 -70.68 48.49 -64.03
N PRO A 287 -70.10 48.16 -65.26
CA PRO A 287 -70.64 48.54 -66.62
C PRO A 287 -70.73 47.45 -67.80
N LYS A 288 -70.95 47.80 -69.13
CA LYS A 288 -71.02 46.87 -70.33
C LYS A 288 -70.84 47.42 -71.80
N THR A 289 -70.81 46.56 -72.87
CA THR A 289 -70.34 46.81 -74.30
C THR A 289 -71.01 45.96 -75.45
N VAL A 290 -70.92 46.34 -76.78
CA VAL A 290 -71.32 45.57 -78.04
C VAL A 290 -70.54 46.02 -79.34
N VAL A 291 -70.46 45.20 -80.43
CA VAL A 291 -69.82 45.45 -81.78
C VAL A 291 -70.56 44.74 -82.96
N GLN A 292 -70.47 45.22 -84.24
CA GLN A 292 -70.75 44.42 -85.48
C GLN A 292 -70.03 44.93 -86.76
N SER A 293 -70.18 44.30 -87.94
CA SER A 293 -69.18 44.35 -89.04
C SER A 293 -69.68 44.34 -90.52
N GLY A 294 -68.78 44.71 -91.45
CA GLY A 294 -68.90 44.66 -92.92
C GLY A 294 -67.54 44.87 -93.64
N VAL A 295 -67.47 44.65 -94.97
CA VAL A 295 -66.23 44.75 -95.77
C VAL A 295 -66.49 45.44 -97.12
N SER A 296 -65.67 46.45 -97.45
CA SER A 296 -65.75 47.27 -98.67
C SER A 296 -64.50 47.13 -99.55
N GLN A 297 -64.49 47.74 -100.75
CA GLN A 297 -63.38 47.62 -101.71
C GLN A 297 -62.04 48.16 -101.17
N ALA A 298 -62.06 49.27 -100.42
CA ALA A 298 -60.86 49.77 -99.72
C ALA A 298 -60.24 48.71 -98.78
N LYS A 299 -61.08 47.85 -98.19
CA LYS A 299 -60.65 46.77 -97.30
C LYS A 299 -60.05 45.57 -98.05
N LEU A 300 -60.18 45.51 -99.38
CA LEU A 300 -59.43 44.60 -100.25
C LEU A 300 -58.02 45.15 -100.53
N GLU A 301 -57.88 46.48 -100.66
CA GLU A 301 -56.58 47.15 -100.73
C GLU A 301 -55.85 47.06 -99.39
N ASP A 302 -56.56 47.25 -98.26
CA ASP A 302 -56.03 46.97 -96.91
C ASP A 302 -55.54 45.52 -96.79
N LEU A 303 -56.34 44.52 -97.20
CA LEU A 303 -55.93 43.10 -97.19
C LEU A 303 -54.71 42.83 -98.09
N THR A 304 -54.58 43.55 -99.21
CA THR A 304 -53.42 43.42 -100.11
C THR A 304 -52.17 43.99 -99.45
N LYS A 305 -52.31 45.12 -98.77
CA LYS A 305 -51.26 45.80 -98.00
C LYS A 305 -50.85 45.00 -96.76
N GLU A 306 -51.80 44.43 -96.04
CA GLU A 306 -51.60 43.49 -94.93
C GLU A 306 -50.83 42.24 -95.40
N VAL A 307 -51.10 41.75 -96.61
CA VAL A 307 -50.31 40.67 -97.24
C VAL A 307 -48.89 41.10 -97.62
N GLU A 308 -48.61 42.39 -97.85
CA GLU A 308 -47.25 42.90 -98.06
C GLU A 308 -46.51 43.12 -96.74
N GLU A 309 -47.17 43.72 -95.74
CA GLU A 309 -46.68 43.85 -94.36
C GLU A 309 -46.36 42.47 -93.75
N LEU A 310 -47.18 41.44 -94.01
CA LEU A 310 -46.92 40.06 -93.59
C LEU A 310 -45.72 39.41 -94.31
N LYS A 311 -45.46 39.75 -95.58
CA LYS A 311 -44.24 39.30 -96.30
C LYS A 311 -43.00 39.96 -95.72
N GLU A 312 -43.05 41.27 -95.46
CA GLU A 312 -41.94 42.01 -94.85
C GLU A 312 -41.65 41.51 -93.42
N LEU A 313 -42.69 41.31 -92.62
CA LEU A 313 -42.59 40.69 -91.29
C LEU A 313 -42.01 39.27 -91.35
N SER A 314 -42.34 38.48 -92.39
CA SER A 314 -41.75 37.15 -92.60
C SER A 314 -40.27 37.22 -93.00
N ASN A 315 -39.86 38.21 -93.80
CA ASN A 315 -38.46 38.41 -94.16
C ASN A 315 -37.64 38.90 -92.96
N ASN A 316 -38.19 39.82 -92.15
CA ASN A 316 -37.57 40.30 -90.93
C ASN A 316 -37.37 39.16 -89.92
N ARG A 317 -38.38 38.29 -89.73
CA ARG A 317 -38.25 37.08 -88.90
C ARG A 317 -37.27 36.05 -89.44
N LEU A 318 -37.09 35.95 -90.76
CA LEU A 318 -36.06 35.10 -91.35
C LEU A 318 -34.65 35.63 -91.04
N GLN A 319 -34.41 36.94 -91.20
CA GLN A 319 -33.14 37.57 -90.81
C GLN A 319 -32.87 37.48 -89.31
N GLU A 320 -33.91 37.56 -88.47
CA GLU A 320 -33.82 37.36 -87.03
C GLU A 320 -33.42 35.91 -86.70
N LEU A 321 -34.00 34.92 -87.38
CA LEU A 321 -33.63 33.51 -87.24
C LEU A 321 -32.18 33.24 -87.66
N ASP A 322 -31.73 33.82 -88.77
CA ASP A 322 -30.34 33.68 -89.26
C ASP A 322 -29.35 34.34 -88.28
N LYS A 323 -29.69 35.49 -87.70
CA LYS A 323 -28.90 36.12 -86.62
C LYS A 323 -28.83 35.24 -85.38
N LEU A 324 -29.95 34.65 -84.93
CA LEU A 324 -29.95 33.69 -83.81
C LEU A 324 -29.13 32.44 -84.14
N HIS A 325 -29.17 31.93 -85.37
CA HIS A 325 -28.34 30.80 -85.79
C HIS A 325 -26.84 31.13 -85.84
N MET A 326 -26.46 32.39 -86.10
CA MET A 326 -25.07 32.84 -85.97
C MET A 326 -24.64 32.94 -84.50
N THR A 327 -25.40 33.63 -83.65
CA THR A 327 -25.02 33.78 -82.22
C THR A 327 -25.04 32.45 -81.47
N HIS A 328 -25.95 31.53 -81.80
CA HIS A 328 -25.94 30.14 -81.31
C HIS A 328 -24.69 29.37 -81.77
N ARG A 329 -24.21 29.59 -83.00
CA ARG A 329 -22.99 28.96 -83.52
C ARG A 329 -21.73 29.54 -82.88
N GLU A 330 -21.75 30.81 -82.48
CA GLU A 330 -20.64 31.47 -81.80
C GLU A 330 -20.57 31.07 -80.31
N THR A 331 -21.70 31.11 -79.60
CA THR A 331 -21.78 30.61 -78.22
C THR A 331 -21.44 29.11 -78.12
N LEU A 332 -21.79 28.27 -79.11
CA LEU A 332 -21.31 26.87 -79.14
C LEU A 332 -19.78 26.76 -79.25
N LYS A 333 -19.12 27.59 -80.06
CA LYS A 333 -17.64 27.62 -80.14
C LYS A 333 -17.03 28.09 -78.82
N GLU A 334 -17.64 29.08 -78.18
CA GLU A 334 -17.20 29.63 -76.90
C GLU A 334 -17.35 28.61 -75.76
N VAL A 335 -18.46 27.86 -75.74
CA VAL A 335 -18.68 26.72 -74.83
C VAL A 335 -17.68 25.59 -75.08
N GLU A 336 -17.39 25.21 -76.32
CA GLU A 336 -16.34 24.22 -76.59
C GLU A 336 -14.95 24.70 -76.18
N LYS A 337 -14.62 25.97 -76.42
CA LYS A 337 -13.36 26.57 -75.96
C LYS A 337 -13.27 26.54 -74.42
N LEU A 338 -14.29 27.03 -73.72
CA LEU A 338 -14.32 27.04 -72.25
C LEU A 338 -14.26 25.62 -71.67
N LYS A 339 -14.84 24.60 -72.32
CA LYS A 339 -14.65 23.19 -71.94
C LYS A 339 -13.21 22.71 -72.10
N MET A 340 -12.49 23.16 -73.13
CA MET A 340 -11.06 22.84 -73.29
C MET A 340 -10.21 23.57 -72.25
N ASP A 341 -10.44 24.87 -72.05
CA ASP A 341 -9.76 25.69 -71.05
C ASP A 341 -9.95 25.09 -69.63
N ILE A 342 -11.17 24.66 -69.27
CA ILE A 342 -11.48 23.96 -68.00
C ILE A 342 -10.76 22.60 -67.88
N ARG A 343 -10.58 21.87 -68.99
CA ARG A 343 -9.90 20.56 -69.01
C ARG A 343 -8.37 20.65 -68.92
N GLN A 344 -7.79 21.82 -69.14
CA GLN A 344 -6.35 22.06 -69.09
C GLN A 344 -6.02 23.32 -68.27
N LEU A 345 -6.66 23.49 -67.10
CA LEU A 345 -6.32 24.57 -66.17
C LEU A 345 -4.82 24.49 -65.79
N PRO A 346 -4.02 25.55 -66.02
CA PRO A 346 -2.65 25.57 -65.54
C PRO A 346 -2.61 25.59 -64.02
N GLU A 347 -1.67 24.86 -63.42
CA GLU A 347 -1.52 24.76 -61.96
C GLU A 347 -1.30 26.13 -61.30
N SER A 348 -0.64 27.07 -61.98
CA SER A 348 -0.50 28.46 -61.53
C SER A 348 -1.85 29.17 -61.34
N VAL A 349 -2.83 28.93 -62.22
CA VAL A 349 -4.18 29.50 -62.09
C VAL A 349 -4.90 28.88 -60.89
N ILE A 350 -4.73 27.57 -60.66
CA ILE A 350 -5.28 26.88 -59.48
C ILE A 350 -4.69 27.47 -58.20
N VAL A 351 -3.36 27.63 -58.13
CA VAL A 351 -2.65 28.22 -56.97
C VAL A 351 -3.04 29.69 -56.76
N GLU A 352 -3.42 30.41 -57.82
CA GLU A 352 -3.90 31.78 -57.72
C GLU A 352 -5.36 31.91 -57.24
N THR A 353 -6.17 30.85 -57.27
CA THR A 353 -7.57 30.88 -56.79
C THR A 353 -7.70 31.26 -55.31
N THR A 354 -8.83 31.87 -54.96
CA THR A 354 -9.23 32.14 -53.58
C THR A 354 -9.37 30.86 -52.77
N GLU A 355 -9.83 29.79 -53.40
CA GLU A 355 -10.11 28.50 -52.80
C GLU A 355 -8.81 27.80 -52.41
N TYR A 356 -7.82 27.74 -53.31
CA TYR A 356 -6.50 27.18 -53.01
C TYR A 356 -5.79 27.98 -51.92
N LYS A 357 -5.80 29.32 -51.99
CA LYS A 357 -5.17 30.19 -50.97
C LYS A 357 -5.84 30.03 -49.60
N CYS A 358 -7.16 29.86 -49.56
CA CYS A 358 -7.88 29.56 -48.33
C CYS A 358 -7.47 28.18 -47.77
N LEU A 359 -7.41 27.15 -48.62
CA LEU A 359 -7.01 25.79 -48.23
C LEU A 359 -5.54 25.73 -47.76
N GLN A 360 -4.64 26.47 -48.42
CA GLN A 360 -3.23 26.62 -48.02
C GLN A 360 -3.08 27.31 -46.66
N SER A 361 -3.91 28.32 -46.39
CA SER A 361 -3.97 28.99 -45.08
C SER A 361 -4.48 28.03 -44.00
N GLN A 362 -5.60 27.33 -44.24
CA GLN A 362 -6.15 26.31 -43.33
C GLN A 362 -5.13 25.19 -43.05
N PHE A 363 -4.47 24.65 -44.09
CA PHE A 363 -3.41 23.67 -43.94
C PHE A 363 -2.25 24.21 -43.09
N SER A 364 -1.85 25.47 -43.28
CA SER A 364 -0.80 26.10 -42.49
C SER A 364 -1.17 26.23 -41.01
N VAL A 365 -2.44 26.54 -40.69
CA VAL A 365 -2.95 26.54 -39.30
C VAL A 365 -2.94 25.13 -38.74
N LEU A 366 -3.58 24.16 -39.42
CA LEU A 366 -3.68 22.77 -38.97
C LEU A 366 -2.31 22.09 -38.81
N TYR A 367 -1.34 22.42 -39.67
CA TYR A 367 0.05 21.94 -39.55
C TYR A 367 0.74 22.49 -38.28
N ASN A 368 0.56 23.79 -38.00
CA ASN A 368 1.10 24.41 -36.79
C ASN A 368 0.42 23.89 -35.51
N GLU A 369 -0.90 23.66 -35.54
CA GLU A 369 -1.63 23.01 -34.45
C GLU A 369 -1.19 21.56 -34.25
N SER A 370 -1.00 20.79 -35.34
CA SER A 370 -0.47 19.43 -35.29
C SER A 370 0.93 19.40 -34.68
N MET A 371 1.80 20.37 -34.98
CA MET A 371 3.11 20.49 -34.35
C MET A 371 3.00 20.88 -32.87
N GLN A 372 2.11 21.80 -32.48
CA GLN A 372 1.89 22.12 -31.06
C GLN A 372 1.34 20.93 -30.27
N LEU A 373 0.38 20.19 -30.83
CA LEU A 373 -0.18 18.98 -30.20
C LEU A 373 0.87 17.88 -30.08
N LYS A 374 1.78 17.75 -31.06
CA LYS A 374 2.92 16.83 -30.98
C LYS A 374 3.87 17.22 -29.85
N THR A 375 4.24 18.49 -29.74
CA THR A 375 5.08 18.98 -28.62
C THR A 375 4.38 18.74 -27.28
N GLN A 376 3.09 19.06 -27.15
CA GLN A 376 2.31 18.80 -25.93
C GLN A 376 2.22 17.31 -25.59
N LEU A 377 2.14 16.43 -26.59
CA LEU A 377 2.17 14.98 -26.38
C LEU A 377 3.54 14.49 -25.88
N ASP A 378 4.63 15.00 -26.45
CA ASP A 378 5.99 14.61 -26.05
C ASP A 378 6.39 15.22 -24.69
N ASP A 379 5.95 16.45 -24.37
CA ASP A 379 6.03 17.05 -23.04
C ASP A 379 5.23 16.22 -22.00
N ALA A 380 4.00 15.82 -22.32
CA ALA A 380 3.16 15.00 -21.45
C ALA A 380 3.75 13.60 -21.23
N ARG A 381 4.37 13.00 -22.25
CA ARG A 381 5.16 11.76 -22.13
C ARG A 381 6.37 11.94 -21.23
N GLN A 382 7.11 13.05 -21.38
CA GLN A 382 8.26 13.35 -20.53
C GLN A 382 7.84 13.56 -19.07
N GLN A 383 6.76 14.30 -18.81
CA GLN A 383 6.16 14.41 -17.47
C GLN A 383 5.73 13.05 -16.91
N LEU A 384 5.01 12.24 -17.69
CA LEU A 384 4.58 10.90 -17.24
C LEU A 384 5.78 10.02 -16.87
N GLN A 385 6.86 10.06 -17.66
CA GLN A 385 8.08 9.33 -17.34
C GLN A 385 8.81 9.92 -16.11
N GLN A 386 8.80 11.24 -15.92
CA GLN A 386 9.33 11.90 -14.71
C GLN A 386 8.53 11.49 -13.47
N THR A 387 7.19 11.54 -13.50
CA THR A 387 6.32 11.10 -12.40
C THR A 387 6.52 9.60 -12.11
N LYS A 388 6.62 8.75 -13.14
CA LYS A 388 6.92 7.32 -12.98
C LYS A 388 8.29 7.09 -12.32
N ASN A 389 9.32 7.83 -12.75
CA ASN A 389 10.66 7.77 -12.16
C ASN A 389 10.73 8.38 -10.74
N ALA A 390 9.87 9.34 -10.41
CA ALA A 390 9.73 9.87 -9.05
C ALA A 390 9.04 8.86 -8.12
N ASN A 391 7.91 8.28 -8.56
CA ASN A 391 7.19 7.28 -7.76
C ASN A 391 8.02 6.01 -7.53
N ALA A 392 8.79 5.56 -8.53
CA ALA A 392 9.75 4.45 -8.35
C ALA A 392 10.78 4.76 -7.25
N ARG A 393 11.41 5.95 -7.29
CA ARG A 393 12.37 6.38 -6.25
C ARG A 393 11.74 6.53 -4.87
N ASN A 394 10.46 6.92 -4.78
CA ASN A 394 9.75 6.97 -3.50
C ASN A 394 9.51 5.56 -2.92
N ILE A 395 9.24 4.57 -3.78
CA ILE A 395 9.13 3.16 -3.37
C ILE A 395 10.49 2.62 -2.92
N GLU A 396 11.55 2.83 -3.72
CA GLU A 396 12.94 2.49 -3.37
C GLU A 396 13.36 3.09 -2.00
N LEU A 397 12.95 4.33 -1.72
CA LEU A 397 13.19 5.00 -0.42
C LEU A 397 12.41 4.35 0.73
N MET A 398 11.13 4.02 0.54
CA MET A 398 10.31 3.35 1.56
C MET A 398 10.82 1.95 1.88
N GLU A 399 11.26 1.19 0.87
CA GLU A 399 11.88 -0.13 1.03
C GLU A 399 13.22 -0.03 1.79
N SER A 400 14.02 1.02 1.53
CA SER A 400 15.25 1.30 2.27
C SER A 400 14.99 1.69 3.74
N ASP A 401 14.01 2.55 4.03
CA ASP A 401 13.64 2.95 5.39
C ASP A 401 13.12 1.76 6.23
N GLU A 402 12.33 0.88 5.61
CA GLU A 402 11.86 -0.37 6.23
C GLU A 402 13.04 -1.32 6.51
N LEU A 403 13.94 -1.53 5.54
CA LEU A 403 15.13 -2.37 5.73
C LEU A 403 16.05 -1.83 6.83
N MET A 404 16.25 -0.52 6.90
CA MET A 404 17.03 0.14 7.97
C MET A 404 16.37 -0.03 9.34
N SER A 405 15.03 0.06 9.40
CA SER A 405 14.25 -0.20 10.62
C SER A 405 14.41 -1.66 11.08
N GLN A 406 14.32 -2.63 10.16
CA GLN A 406 14.54 -4.04 10.46
C GLN A 406 15.97 -4.35 10.91
N LYS A 407 17.00 -3.76 10.28
CA LYS A 407 18.40 -3.92 10.70
C LYS A 407 18.63 -3.40 12.12
N LYS A 408 18.09 -2.22 12.44
CA LYS A 408 18.19 -1.63 13.78
C LYS A 408 17.51 -2.52 14.84
N LEU A 409 16.29 -2.99 14.56
CA LEU A 409 15.57 -3.91 15.46
C LEU A 409 16.36 -5.21 15.67
N ARG A 410 16.97 -5.77 14.62
CA ARG A 410 17.78 -6.99 14.71
C ARG A 410 19.07 -6.78 15.51
N GLN A 411 19.68 -5.59 15.44
CA GLN A 411 20.84 -5.23 16.26
C GLN A 411 20.46 -5.05 17.74
N GLU A 412 19.31 -4.43 18.03
CA GLU A 412 18.77 -4.31 19.39
C GLU A 412 18.45 -5.69 20.00
N VAL A 413 17.92 -6.63 19.21
CA VAL A 413 17.73 -8.03 19.63
C VAL A 413 19.06 -8.70 19.99
N MET A 414 20.08 -8.62 19.12
CA MET A 414 21.40 -9.20 19.41
C MET A 414 22.02 -8.60 20.69
N GLN A 415 21.93 -7.29 20.88
CA GLN A 415 22.42 -6.65 22.12
C GLN A 415 21.69 -7.15 23.37
N LEU A 416 20.37 -7.34 23.30
CA LEU A 416 19.59 -7.90 24.40
C LEU A 416 19.92 -9.38 24.67
N GLU A 417 20.27 -10.15 23.63
CA GLU A 417 20.75 -11.54 23.78
C GLU A 417 22.13 -11.60 24.44
N ASP A 418 23.07 -10.72 24.04
CA ASP A 418 24.39 -10.59 24.66
C ASP A 418 24.31 -10.16 26.14
N PHE A 419 23.51 -9.14 26.46
CA PHE A 419 23.28 -8.74 27.85
C PHE A 419 22.66 -9.88 28.68
N LEU A 420 21.73 -10.65 28.11
CA LEU A 420 21.12 -11.80 28.79
C LEU A 420 22.12 -12.94 29.00
N ALA A 421 23.05 -13.16 28.06
CA ALA A 421 24.15 -14.10 28.21
C ALA A 421 25.16 -13.64 29.29
N GLN A 422 25.47 -12.35 29.37
CA GLN A 422 26.34 -11.79 30.41
C GLN A 422 25.71 -11.92 31.80
N ILE A 423 24.43 -11.57 31.97
CA ILE A 423 23.70 -11.70 33.25
C ILE A 423 23.65 -13.18 33.71
N ARG A 424 23.52 -14.14 32.77
CA ARG A 424 23.63 -15.58 33.10
C ARG A 424 25.01 -15.96 33.62
N LYS A 425 26.08 -15.43 33.02
CA LYS A 425 27.46 -15.67 33.47
C LYS A 425 27.70 -15.07 34.85
N GLU A 426 27.25 -13.85 35.10
CA GLU A 426 27.36 -13.17 36.40
C GLU A 426 26.59 -13.91 37.49
N TYR A 427 25.38 -14.41 37.18
CA TYR A 427 24.62 -15.28 38.08
C TYR A 427 25.36 -16.58 38.44
N GLU A 428 25.94 -17.28 37.45
CA GLU A 428 26.65 -18.54 37.72
C GLU A 428 27.99 -18.30 38.46
N MET A 429 28.68 -17.18 38.23
CA MET A 429 29.84 -16.80 39.06
C MET A 429 29.44 -16.55 40.50
N LEU A 430 28.39 -15.75 40.74
CA LEU A 430 27.88 -15.45 42.09
C LEU A 430 27.37 -16.70 42.82
N ARG A 431 26.79 -17.65 42.08
CA ARG A 431 26.42 -18.98 42.57
C ARG A 431 27.64 -19.78 43.01
N ILE A 432 28.69 -19.85 42.18
CA ILE A 432 29.94 -20.57 42.52
C ILE A 432 30.59 -19.93 43.75
N GLU A 433 30.62 -18.60 43.85
CA GLU A 433 31.07 -17.88 45.05
C GLU A 433 30.23 -18.25 46.28
N PHE A 434 28.91 -18.36 46.15
CA PHE A 434 28.04 -18.78 47.25
C PHE A 434 28.28 -20.24 47.67
N GLU A 435 28.38 -21.17 46.72
CA GLU A 435 28.66 -22.59 46.99
C GLU A 435 30.06 -22.78 47.64
N GLN A 436 31.07 -21.98 47.24
CA GLN A 436 32.40 -21.95 47.88
C GLN A 436 32.36 -21.37 49.31
N ASN A 437 31.67 -20.23 49.52
CA ASN A 437 31.53 -19.64 50.85
C ASN A 437 30.78 -20.57 51.81
N LEU A 438 29.76 -21.30 51.33
CA LEU A 438 29.04 -22.29 52.11
C LEU A 438 29.97 -23.42 52.57
N ALA A 439 30.74 -24.02 51.65
CA ALA A 439 31.69 -25.08 51.97
C ALA A 439 32.79 -24.64 52.95
N ALA A 440 33.31 -23.41 52.83
CA ALA A 440 34.27 -22.85 53.78
C ALA A 440 33.66 -22.65 55.18
N ASN A 441 32.38 -22.25 55.25
CA ASN A 441 31.67 -22.06 56.51
C ASN A 441 31.33 -23.42 57.18
N GLU A 442 31.04 -24.47 56.40
CA GLU A 442 30.89 -25.84 56.92
C GLU A 442 32.18 -26.35 57.56
N GLN A 443 33.35 -26.16 56.92
CA GLN A 443 34.66 -26.51 57.51
C GLN A 443 34.97 -25.72 58.79
N THR A 444 34.42 -24.51 58.93
CA THR A 444 34.59 -23.66 60.12
C THR A 444 33.82 -24.20 61.34
N GLY A 445 32.81 -25.05 61.16
CA GLY A 445 32.06 -25.71 62.23
C GLY A 445 32.90 -26.66 63.10
N PRO A 446 33.52 -27.71 62.53
CA PRO A 446 34.41 -28.63 63.24
C PRO A 446 35.57 -27.93 63.96
N ILE A 447 36.25 -26.99 63.31
CA ILE A 447 37.38 -26.24 63.91
C ILE A 447 36.91 -25.49 65.17
N ASN A 448 35.75 -24.83 65.12
CA ASN A 448 35.17 -24.16 66.28
C ASN A 448 34.66 -25.13 67.37
N ARG A 449 34.45 -26.41 67.07
CA ARG A 449 34.12 -27.45 68.06
C ARG A 449 35.39 -27.98 68.74
N GLU A 450 36.43 -28.27 67.97
CA GLU A 450 37.74 -28.69 68.47
C GLU A 450 38.39 -27.61 69.33
N MET A 451 38.35 -26.34 68.88
CA MET A 451 38.83 -25.20 69.67
C MET A 451 38.09 -25.08 71.01
N ARG A 452 36.77 -25.32 71.04
CA ARG A 452 35.99 -25.36 72.29
C ARG A 452 36.40 -26.53 73.19
N HIS A 453 36.53 -27.74 72.65
CA HIS A 453 37.01 -28.90 73.43
C HIS A 453 38.43 -28.70 73.97
N LEU A 454 39.32 -28.05 73.22
CA LEU A 454 40.67 -27.68 73.66
C LEU A 454 40.62 -26.64 74.79
N ILE A 455 39.81 -25.58 74.66
CA ILE A 455 39.60 -24.58 75.71
C ILE A 455 39.07 -25.23 76.99
N THR A 456 38.05 -26.09 76.91
CA THR A 456 37.53 -26.83 78.07
C THR A 456 38.58 -27.75 78.69
N SER A 457 39.41 -28.42 77.88
CA SER A 457 40.50 -29.26 78.38
C SER A 457 41.58 -28.44 79.10
N LEU A 458 41.95 -27.27 78.56
CA LEU A 458 42.91 -26.34 79.18
C LEU A 458 42.33 -25.69 80.45
N GLN A 459 41.04 -25.39 80.49
CA GLN A 459 40.33 -24.93 81.69
C GLN A 459 40.34 -26.01 82.78
N ASN A 460 39.99 -27.25 82.43
CA ASN A 460 40.01 -28.39 83.35
C ASN A 460 41.42 -28.66 83.90
N ASN A 461 42.46 -28.64 83.04
CA ASN A 461 43.85 -28.80 83.47
C ASN A 461 44.29 -27.62 84.38
N THR A 462 43.94 -26.38 84.02
CA THR A 462 44.17 -25.21 84.89
C THR A 462 43.48 -25.34 86.25
N GLN A 463 42.29 -25.94 86.30
CA GLN A 463 41.55 -26.20 87.53
C GLN A 463 42.17 -27.34 88.35
N GLN A 464 42.67 -28.40 87.71
CA GLN A 464 43.47 -29.46 88.34
C GLN A 464 44.76 -28.89 88.94
N LEU A 465 45.55 -28.13 88.17
CA LEU A 465 46.77 -27.46 88.64
C LEU A 465 46.50 -26.49 89.80
N LYS A 466 45.39 -25.74 89.78
CA LYS A 466 44.94 -24.94 90.94
C LYS A 466 44.65 -25.83 92.17
N GLY A 467 44.05 -27.00 91.96
CA GLY A 467 43.84 -28.01 93.00
C GLY A 467 45.14 -28.61 93.54
N GLU A 468 46.12 -28.88 92.68
CA GLU A 468 47.46 -29.35 93.08
C GLU A 468 48.23 -28.28 93.85
N VAL A 469 48.24 -27.03 93.38
CA VAL A 469 48.79 -25.88 94.12
C VAL A 469 48.11 -25.76 95.49
N HIS A 470 46.81 -26.05 95.60
CA HIS A 470 46.12 -26.10 96.89
C HIS A 470 46.58 -27.28 97.77
N ARG A 471 46.81 -28.48 97.19
CA ARG A 471 47.41 -29.64 97.90
C ARG A 471 48.84 -29.35 98.36
N TYR A 472 49.68 -28.70 97.55
CA TYR A 472 51.04 -28.31 97.93
C TYR A 472 51.05 -27.22 99.00
N LYS A 473 50.19 -26.18 98.89
CA LYS A 473 49.99 -25.21 99.98
C LYS A 473 49.52 -25.86 101.28
N ARG A 474 48.71 -26.93 101.19
CA ARG A 474 48.28 -27.69 102.36
C ARG A 474 49.43 -28.49 102.98
N LYS A 475 50.15 -29.30 102.21
CA LYS A 475 51.35 -30.03 102.68
C LYS A 475 52.39 -29.09 103.28
N TYR A 476 52.58 -27.90 102.70
CA TYR A 476 53.45 -26.87 103.23
C TYR A 476 52.99 -26.39 104.62
N LYS A 477 51.69 -26.10 104.80
CA LYS A 477 51.13 -25.75 106.12
C LYS A 477 51.28 -26.87 107.14
N GLU A 478 51.11 -28.12 106.73
CA GLU A 478 51.25 -29.30 107.60
C GLU A 478 52.70 -29.48 108.06
N ALA A 479 53.68 -29.40 107.17
CA ALA A 479 55.10 -29.40 107.52
C ALA A 479 55.49 -28.19 108.41
N ASN A 480 54.95 -26.99 108.14
CA ASN A 480 55.17 -25.82 108.99
C ASN A 480 54.58 -25.97 110.40
N ALA A 481 53.59 -26.85 110.60
CA ALA A 481 53.01 -27.18 111.89
C ALA A 481 53.75 -28.33 112.62
N GLU A 482 54.60 -29.09 111.93
CA GLU A 482 55.53 -30.03 112.55
C GLU A 482 56.79 -29.35 113.10
N ILE A 483 57.28 -28.29 112.46
CA ILE A 483 58.44 -27.50 112.92
C ILE A 483 58.34 -27.08 114.41
N PRO A 484 57.25 -26.47 114.92
CA PRO A 484 57.14 -26.13 116.34
C PRO A 484 57.00 -27.35 117.25
N LYS A 485 56.45 -28.47 116.76
CA LYS A 485 56.39 -29.73 117.55
C LYS A 485 57.77 -30.35 117.70
N LEU A 486 58.55 -30.42 116.62
CA LEU A 486 59.94 -30.91 116.64
C LEU A 486 60.84 -30.00 117.47
N ARG A 487 60.62 -28.67 117.45
CA ARG A 487 61.29 -27.74 118.38
C ARG A 487 60.93 -28.06 119.84
N LYS A 488 59.66 -28.28 120.15
CA LYS A 488 59.25 -28.67 121.50
C LYS A 488 59.79 -30.04 121.92
N GLU A 489 59.86 -31.03 121.02
CA GLU A 489 60.51 -32.31 121.31
C GLU A 489 62.02 -32.14 121.56
N ILE A 490 62.70 -31.23 120.85
CA ILE A 490 64.10 -30.89 121.12
C ILE A 490 64.25 -30.23 122.50
N GLU A 491 63.37 -29.30 122.87
CA GLU A 491 63.35 -28.66 124.20
C GLU A 491 63.04 -29.68 125.31
N ASP A 492 62.03 -30.55 125.12
CA ASP A 492 61.67 -31.64 126.05
C ASP A 492 62.80 -32.69 126.16
N LEU A 493 63.57 -32.94 125.10
CA LEU A 493 64.75 -33.82 125.12
C LEU A 493 65.95 -33.16 125.82
N GLN A 494 66.17 -31.86 125.62
CA GLN A 494 67.19 -31.09 126.35
C GLN A 494 66.87 -31.00 127.85
N ALA A 495 65.59 -30.83 128.21
CA ALA A 495 65.12 -30.93 129.58
C ALA A 495 65.37 -32.32 130.18
N LYS A 496 65.07 -33.40 129.43
CA LYS A 496 65.30 -34.79 129.87
C LYS A 496 66.78 -35.14 130.06
N VAL A 497 67.67 -34.65 129.18
CA VAL A 497 69.14 -34.78 129.37
C VAL A 497 69.58 -34.10 130.69
N THR A 498 68.94 -33.01 131.08
CA THR A 498 69.25 -32.25 132.30
C THR A 498 68.62 -32.87 133.57
N GLN A 499 67.81 -33.94 133.46
CA GLN A 499 67.20 -34.63 134.61
C GLN A 499 67.68 -36.08 134.80
N MET A 500 68.65 -36.55 134.01
CA MET A 500 69.21 -37.92 134.12
C MET A 500 70.30 -38.10 135.20
N GLU A 501 70.38 -37.22 136.21
CA GLU A 501 71.30 -37.35 137.35
C GLU A 501 70.63 -37.81 138.67
N SER A 502 69.31 -38.02 138.71
CA SER A 502 68.61 -38.49 139.91
C SER A 502 67.72 -39.73 139.68
N SER A 503 68.35 -40.90 139.86
CA SER A 503 67.84 -42.20 140.35
C SER A 503 66.33 -42.54 140.35
N GLN A 504 66.03 -43.76 139.84
CA GLN A 504 65.19 -44.84 140.42
C GLN A 504 63.88 -44.45 141.17
N ASP A 505 62.74 -45.13 141.02
CA ASP A 505 62.54 -46.60 140.98
C ASP A 505 61.06 -46.93 140.67
N SER A 506 60.67 -48.21 140.83
CA SER A 506 59.30 -48.74 140.98
C SER A 506 58.53 -49.11 139.70
N LYS A 507 57.67 -50.14 139.87
CA LYS A 507 56.86 -50.83 138.85
C LYS A 507 55.36 -50.66 139.18
N GLU A 508 54.49 -50.97 138.22
CA GLU A 508 53.50 -52.07 138.29
C GLU A 508 52.21 -51.79 137.47
N ASN A 509 51.70 -52.83 136.76
CA ASN A 509 50.29 -53.30 136.69
C ASN A 509 49.13 -52.35 136.24
N ILE A 510 47.93 -52.78 135.81
CA ILE A 510 47.38 -53.98 135.11
C ILE A 510 45.97 -53.61 134.56
N LYS A 511 45.58 -54.12 133.37
CA LYS A 511 44.19 -54.19 132.80
C LYS A 511 43.42 -52.86 132.56
N GLN A 512 42.41 -52.69 131.68
CA GLN A 512 41.44 -53.49 130.87
C GLN A 512 39.98 -53.35 131.39
N GLU A 513 39.01 -53.14 130.48
CA GLU A 513 37.52 -53.21 130.69
C GLU A 513 36.87 -51.96 131.39
N ILE A 514 35.58 -51.55 131.21
CA ILE A 514 34.48 -51.95 130.30
C ILE A 514 33.37 -50.85 130.21
N LYS A 515 32.67 -50.70 129.05
CA LYS A 515 31.31 -50.11 128.82
C LYS A 515 30.98 -48.68 129.38
N GLU A 516 29.78 -48.08 129.28
CA GLU A 516 28.40 -48.40 128.80
C GLU A 516 27.82 -47.15 128.08
N GLU A 517 27.17 -47.25 126.91
CA GLU A 517 25.70 -47.24 126.64
C GLU A 517 24.86 -46.04 127.14
N GLU A 518 24.26 -45.28 126.21
CA GLU A 518 22.85 -44.82 126.12
C GLU A 518 22.74 -43.82 124.91
N VAL A 519 21.62 -43.46 124.27
CA VAL A 519 20.30 -44.03 123.88
C VAL A 519 19.54 -42.85 123.18
N GLY A 520 18.65 -43.13 122.20
CA GLY A 520 17.74 -42.14 121.57
C GLY A 520 17.95 -41.92 120.05
N THR A 521 17.05 -42.26 119.11
CA THR A 521 15.68 -41.74 118.78
C THR A 521 15.65 -40.34 118.13
N SER A 522 14.87 -40.03 117.08
CA SER A 522 14.19 -40.80 116.00
C SER A 522 13.42 -39.82 115.07
N GLU A 523 13.25 -40.15 113.77
CA GLU A 523 12.27 -39.55 112.82
C GLU A 523 12.42 -38.01 112.49
N GLY A 524 11.79 -37.42 111.45
CA GLY A 524 11.11 -37.98 110.26
C GLY A 524 10.22 -36.96 109.49
N GLY A 525 10.45 -36.77 108.17
CA GLY A 525 9.54 -36.08 107.22
C GLY A 525 9.36 -34.55 107.35
N ILE A 526 8.50 -33.83 106.58
CA ILE A 526 8.06 -33.99 105.16
C ILE A 526 7.35 -32.69 104.64
N GLN A 527 7.60 -32.27 103.38
CA GLN A 527 6.74 -31.48 102.44
C GLN A 527 6.24 -29.99 102.65
N VAL A 528 6.13 -29.30 101.49
CA VAL A 528 5.01 -28.43 100.97
C VAL A 528 4.95 -26.87 101.16
N LYS A 529 5.14 -26.18 100.01
CA LYS A 529 4.43 -25.06 99.32
C LYS A 529 4.11 -23.66 99.94
N GLU A 530 4.00 -22.69 99.00
CA GLU A 530 3.09 -21.49 98.94
C GLU A 530 3.37 -20.30 99.90
N GLU A 531 3.07 -19.02 99.59
CA GLU A 531 2.40 -18.36 98.44
C GLU A 531 2.78 -16.84 98.29
N GLU A 532 2.46 -16.21 97.14
CA GLU A 532 2.23 -14.75 96.87
C GLU A 532 3.26 -13.65 97.30
N SER A 533 3.41 -12.47 96.68
CA SER A 533 2.86 -11.77 95.47
C SER A 533 3.93 -10.73 94.97
N THR A 534 3.78 -9.71 94.10
CA THR A 534 2.66 -9.01 93.41
C THR A 534 3.13 -8.31 92.10
N THR A 535 2.18 -7.83 91.28
CA THR A 535 2.26 -6.97 90.06
C THR A 535 2.42 -5.46 90.36
N PRO A 536 2.67 -4.49 89.40
CA PRO A 536 2.17 -4.50 87.99
C PRO A 536 2.95 -3.80 86.84
N ILE A 537 2.73 -4.28 85.60
CA ILE A 537 2.80 -3.54 84.31
C ILE A 537 1.63 -4.00 83.40
N ILE A 538 1.10 -3.10 82.57
CA ILE A 538 -0.03 -3.25 81.61
C ILE A 538 0.28 -2.33 80.40
N LYS A 539 -0.02 -2.62 79.11
CA LYS A 539 -0.39 -3.82 78.33
C LYS A 539 -0.22 -3.48 76.82
N LYS A 540 -0.31 -4.54 75.98
CA LYS A 540 -0.85 -4.63 74.60
C LYS A 540 0.19 -4.81 73.47
N GLU A 541 -0.03 -5.69 72.48
CA GLU A 541 -0.91 -6.89 72.39
C GLU A 541 -0.48 -7.72 71.16
N GLU A 542 -0.04 -8.95 71.36
CA GLU A 542 0.05 -10.03 70.37
C GLU A 542 -0.29 -11.33 71.11
N GLU A 543 -1.14 -12.19 70.54
CA GLU A 543 -1.22 -13.61 70.92
C GLU A 543 -1.99 -14.39 69.84
N ASP A 544 -1.37 -15.44 69.31
CA ASP A 544 -2.06 -16.55 68.64
C ASP A 544 -2.75 -17.44 69.70
N THR A 545 -3.69 -18.32 69.31
CA THR A 545 -4.05 -19.46 70.16
C THR A 545 -4.53 -20.69 69.38
N GLU A 546 -3.63 -21.68 69.33
CA GLU A 546 -3.81 -23.14 69.39
C GLU A 546 -5.04 -23.89 68.85
N HIS A 547 -4.72 -24.94 68.08
CA HIS A 547 -5.27 -26.31 68.12
C HIS A 547 -6.79 -26.57 68.25
N THR A 548 -7.33 -27.25 67.23
CA THR A 548 -7.66 -28.69 67.37
C THR A 548 -7.61 -29.40 66.01
N GLU A 549 -7.35 -30.71 66.01
CA GLU A 549 -7.30 -31.56 64.82
C GLU A 549 -8.66 -32.22 64.56
N GLU A 550 -9.03 -32.43 63.28
CA GLU A 550 -9.58 -33.71 62.82
C GLU A 550 -9.50 -33.85 61.28
N THR A 551 -9.80 -35.04 60.77
CA THR A 551 -9.34 -35.54 59.46
C THR A 551 -10.41 -35.61 58.36
N GLU A 552 -9.93 -35.73 57.11
CA GLU A 552 -10.56 -36.37 55.94
C GLU A 552 -12.10 -36.35 55.74
N ALA A 553 -12.54 -35.80 54.60
CA ALA A 553 -13.48 -36.52 53.72
C ALA A 553 -13.54 -35.89 52.31
N ASP A 554 -13.54 -36.74 51.29
CA ASP A 554 -13.85 -36.36 49.90
C ASP A 554 -15.26 -35.78 49.73
N LYS A 555 -15.41 -34.94 48.70
CA LYS A 555 -16.71 -34.79 48.02
C LYS A 555 -16.58 -34.66 46.52
N ASP A 556 -16.07 -35.75 45.97
CA ASP A 556 -16.30 -36.21 44.62
C ASP A 556 -17.77 -36.01 44.16
N LYS A 557 -17.97 -35.74 42.88
CA LYS A 557 -19.31 -35.80 42.25
C LYS A 557 -19.28 -36.24 40.79
N ALA A 558 -18.54 -37.30 40.52
CA ALA A 558 -18.78 -38.13 39.34
C ALA A 558 -20.19 -38.78 39.38
N GLY A 559 -20.79 -39.01 38.21
CA GLY A 559 -22.10 -39.67 38.07
C GLY A 559 -23.10 -38.90 37.18
N GLY A 560 -23.45 -39.37 35.98
CA GLY A 560 -23.03 -40.62 35.36
C GLY A 560 -23.23 -40.67 33.83
N SER A 561 -22.75 -41.76 33.24
CA SER A 561 -22.72 -42.00 31.79
C SER A 561 -24.04 -42.60 31.22
N PRO A 562 -24.20 -42.73 29.90
CA PRO A 562 -25.52 -42.84 29.27
C PRO A 562 -26.08 -44.27 29.20
N SER A 563 -27.42 -44.37 29.17
CA SER A 563 -28.13 -45.44 28.44
C SER A 563 -29.58 -45.06 28.13
N ALA A 564 -30.07 -45.55 26.99
CA ALA A 564 -31.44 -45.34 26.53
C ALA A 564 -32.42 -46.34 27.15
N LYS A 565 -33.72 -45.98 27.23
CA LYS A 565 -34.84 -46.72 26.59
C LYS A 565 -36.23 -46.14 26.88
N LYS A 566 -37.13 -46.37 25.90
CA LYS A 566 -38.61 -46.36 25.95
C LYS A 566 -39.31 -45.00 26.12
N GLU A 567 -40.26 -44.64 25.25
CA GLU A 567 -41.68 -45.11 25.15
C GLU A 567 -42.44 -44.78 26.45
N VAL A 568 -43.59 -44.08 26.47
CA VAL A 568 -44.85 -44.15 25.69
C VAL A 568 -45.44 -42.70 25.64
N ASN A 569 -46.22 -42.17 24.68
CA ASN A 569 -47.34 -42.72 23.91
C ASN A 569 -47.62 -41.92 22.61
N LYS A 570 -48.01 -42.59 21.51
CA LYS A 570 -49.20 -42.17 20.73
C LYS A 570 -49.73 -43.31 19.86
N GLN A 571 -51.05 -43.50 19.89
CA GLN A 571 -51.75 -44.57 19.20
C GLN A 571 -52.01 -44.23 17.73
N ALA A 572 -51.79 -45.21 16.84
CA ALA A 572 -52.52 -45.35 15.59
C ALA A 572 -52.55 -46.84 15.21
N GLN A 573 -53.72 -47.36 14.84
CA GLN A 573 -53.88 -48.77 14.45
C GLN A 573 -53.52 -48.96 12.97
N GLY A 574 -52.95 -50.11 12.62
CA GLY A 574 -52.85 -50.56 11.23
C GLY A 574 -53.80 -51.73 10.95
N THR A 575 -54.42 -51.76 9.77
CA THR A 575 -55.06 -52.97 9.20
C THR A 575 -55.04 -52.95 7.66
N PHE A 576 -55.20 -54.13 7.04
CA PHE A 576 -55.50 -54.41 5.61
C PHE A 576 -54.42 -54.24 4.52
N LYS A 577 -53.57 -55.28 4.43
CA LYS A 577 -53.44 -56.25 3.30
C LYS A 577 -53.26 -55.79 1.82
N LYS A 578 -52.25 -56.43 1.20
CA LYS A 578 -52.07 -56.84 -0.22
C LYS A 578 -51.63 -55.81 -1.28
N ASP A 579 -50.40 -56.05 -1.78
CA ASP A 579 -49.96 -56.28 -3.18
C ASP A 579 -50.64 -55.57 -4.38
N PRO A 580 -49.90 -55.22 -5.46
CA PRO A 580 -48.43 -55.20 -5.64
C PRO A 580 -47.85 -53.91 -6.27
N ALA A 581 -46.50 -53.85 -6.26
CA ALA A 581 -45.64 -53.14 -7.22
C ALA A 581 -45.84 -51.62 -7.47
N LYS A 582 -44.98 -50.80 -6.84
CA LYS A 582 -44.22 -49.75 -7.57
C LYS A 582 -42.98 -49.23 -6.82
N THR A 583 -41.90 -49.08 -7.60
CA THR A 583 -40.77 -48.14 -7.45
C THR A 583 -40.24 -47.76 -6.06
N GLU A 584 -39.14 -48.42 -5.67
CA GLU A 584 -38.18 -48.00 -4.62
C GLU A 584 -37.58 -46.58 -4.86
N LYS A 585 -37.75 -46.05 -6.07
CA LYS A 585 -37.30 -44.73 -6.51
C LYS A 585 -38.05 -43.60 -5.80
N ASP A 586 -39.37 -43.75 -5.65
CA ASP A 586 -40.27 -42.67 -5.22
C ASP A 586 -40.03 -42.31 -3.74
N HIS A 587 -39.65 -43.30 -2.92
CA HIS A 587 -39.32 -43.08 -1.50
C HIS A 587 -37.98 -42.32 -1.31
N LYS A 588 -37.00 -42.55 -2.19
CA LYS A 588 -35.73 -41.80 -2.25
C LYS A 588 -35.96 -40.38 -2.79
N GLU A 589 -36.88 -40.19 -3.73
CA GLU A 589 -37.23 -38.89 -4.30
C GLU A 589 -38.06 -38.03 -3.33
N ALA A 590 -38.99 -38.64 -2.60
CA ALA A 590 -39.73 -38.01 -1.50
C ALA A 590 -38.82 -37.63 -0.32
N GLN A 591 -37.78 -38.42 -0.03
CA GLN A 591 -36.81 -38.07 1.00
C GLN A 591 -35.85 -36.96 0.54
N ARG A 592 -35.31 -37.04 -0.69
CA ARG A 592 -34.51 -35.95 -1.28
C ARG A 592 -35.26 -34.63 -1.32
N THR A 593 -36.52 -34.61 -1.75
CA THR A 593 -37.32 -33.36 -1.74
C THR A 593 -37.65 -32.86 -0.33
N LYS A 594 -37.54 -33.70 0.71
CA LYS A 594 -37.64 -33.28 2.11
C LYS A 594 -36.34 -32.65 2.61
N GLU A 595 -35.20 -33.26 2.30
CA GLU A 595 -33.86 -32.74 2.58
C GLU A 595 -33.60 -31.43 1.82
N GLN A 596 -34.02 -31.36 0.56
CA GLN A 596 -33.97 -30.16 -0.28
C GLN A 596 -34.87 -29.05 0.27
N LYS A 597 -36.07 -29.36 0.77
CA LYS A 597 -36.93 -28.38 1.47
C LYS A 597 -36.38 -27.94 2.83
N ILE A 598 -35.61 -28.78 3.52
CA ILE A 598 -34.88 -28.34 4.72
C ILE A 598 -33.81 -27.35 4.29
N MET A 599 -32.97 -27.69 3.31
CA MET A 599 -31.91 -26.83 2.76
C MET A 599 -32.47 -25.50 2.22
N GLU A 600 -33.60 -25.51 1.48
CA GLU A 600 -34.31 -24.30 1.07
C GLU A 600 -34.79 -23.47 2.26
N ASN A 601 -35.31 -24.09 3.33
CA ASN A 601 -35.70 -23.37 4.54
C ASN A 601 -34.51 -22.81 5.32
N GLU A 602 -33.33 -23.42 5.24
CA GLU A 602 -32.10 -22.88 5.81
C GLU A 602 -31.54 -21.73 4.96
N ILE A 603 -31.53 -21.86 3.64
CA ILE A 603 -31.21 -20.77 2.70
C ILE A 603 -32.19 -19.60 2.88
N ILE A 604 -33.48 -19.84 3.04
CA ILE A 604 -34.49 -18.81 3.31
C ILE A 604 -34.29 -18.19 4.71
N ARG A 605 -33.83 -18.96 5.70
CA ARG A 605 -33.49 -18.45 7.04
C ARG A 605 -32.26 -17.55 6.98
N ASP A 606 -31.24 -17.94 6.24
CA ASP A 606 -30.02 -17.15 6.04
C ASP A 606 -30.25 -15.93 5.16
N LEU A 607 -31.02 -16.02 4.08
CA LEU A 607 -31.46 -14.86 3.31
C LEU A 607 -32.31 -13.90 4.16
N LYS A 608 -33.12 -14.40 5.10
CA LYS A 608 -33.82 -13.55 6.09
C LYS A 608 -32.87 -12.93 7.12
N ASN A 609 -31.83 -13.65 7.56
CA ASN A 609 -30.79 -13.12 8.45
C ASN A 609 -29.95 -12.05 7.75
N GLN A 610 -29.53 -12.30 6.51
CA GLN A 610 -28.80 -11.37 5.64
C GLN A 610 -29.65 -10.15 5.31
N LEU A 611 -30.94 -10.31 4.97
CA LEU A 611 -31.88 -9.20 4.77
C LEU A 611 -32.07 -8.38 6.05
N LYS A 612 -32.22 -9.04 7.22
CA LYS A 612 -32.32 -8.35 8.51
C LYS A 612 -31.04 -7.62 8.88
N LYS A 613 -29.87 -8.17 8.54
CA LYS A 613 -28.56 -7.53 8.68
C LYS A 613 -28.45 -6.32 7.76
N ALA A 614 -28.67 -6.47 6.46
CA ALA A 614 -28.64 -5.40 5.47
C ALA A 614 -29.66 -4.28 5.76
N LEU A 615 -30.83 -4.61 6.32
CA LEU A 615 -31.85 -3.63 6.71
C LEU A 615 -31.50 -2.91 8.03
N ASN A 616 -30.73 -3.55 8.92
CA ASN A 616 -30.10 -2.86 10.05
C ASN A 616 -28.92 -1.98 9.59
N GLU A 617 -28.05 -2.47 8.71
CA GLU A 617 -26.95 -1.70 8.10
C GLU A 617 -27.51 -0.49 7.31
N GLN A 618 -28.64 -0.64 6.61
CA GLN A 618 -29.36 0.48 5.97
C GLN A 618 -29.91 1.49 6.99
N LYS A 619 -30.39 1.03 8.16
CA LYS A 619 -30.83 1.93 9.25
C LYS A 619 -29.65 2.65 9.90
N GLU A 620 -28.53 1.97 10.11
CA GLU A 620 -27.29 2.56 10.62
C GLU A 620 -26.71 3.57 9.62
N MET A 621 -26.65 3.22 8.33
CA MET A 621 -26.27 4.15 7.25
C MET A 621 -27.22 5.34 7.14
N LYS A 622 -28.53 5.15 7.35
CA LYS A 622 -29.48 6.28 7.42
C LYS A 622 -29.26 7.14 8.66
N LEU A 623 -29.05 6.54 9.83
CA LEU A 623 -28.77 7.26 11.08
C LEU A 623 -27.45 8.06 10.95
N LEU A 624 -26.43 7.47 10.33
CA LEU A 624 -25.18 8.13 9.97
C LEU A 624 -25.43 9.28 8.99
N LEU A 625 -26.20 9.09 7.91
CA LEU A 625 -26.54 10.15 6.94
C LEU A 625 -27.29 11.32 7.56
N ASP A 626 -28.28 11.05 8.40
CA ASP A 626 -29.07 12.10 9.06
C ASP A 626 -28.25 12.79 10.17
N MET A 627 -27.31 12.09 10.83
CA MET A 627 -26.30 12.71 11.72
C MET A 627 -25.25 13.52 10.94
N TYR A 628 -24.82 13.08 9.76
CA TYR A 628 -23.87 13.80 8.90
C TYR A 628 -24.45 15.13 8.36
N LYS A 629 -25.77 15.21 8.16
CA LYS A 629 -26.46 16.45 7.77
C LYS A 629 -26.54 17.48 8.90
N GLY A 630 -26.62 17.04 10.16
CA GLY A 630 -26.86 17.92 11.31
C GLY A 630 -25.61 18.43 12.04
N VAL A 631 -24.42 17.89 11.75
CA VAL A 631 -23.22 18.08 12.59
C VAL A 631 -22.07 18.72 11.81
N SER A 632 -21.42 19.73 12.41
CA SER A 632 -20.26 20.43 11.84
C SER A 632 -19.10 19.46 11.55
N LYS A 633 -18.23 19.82 10.59
CA LYS A 633 -17.08 18.99 10.20
C LYS A 633 -16.20 18.66 11.41
N GLU A 634 -15.80 19.69 12.15
CA GLU A 634 -14.97 19.62 13.36
C GLU A 634 -15.53 18.67 14.43
N GLN A 635 -16.85 18.69 14.66
CA GLN A 635 -17.50 17.81 15.64
C GLN A 635 -17.61 16.35 15.12
N ARG A 636 -17.69 16.12 13.81
CA ARG A 636 -17.56 14.78 13.19
C ARG A 636 -16.15 14.25 13.29
N ASP A 637 -15.16 15.05 12.91
CA ASP A 637 -13.73 14.68 12.96
C ASP A 637 -13.33 14.32 14.40
N LYS A 638 -13.81 15.08 15.40
CA LYS A 638 -13.63 14.82 16.84
C LYS A 638 -14.25 13.48 17.31
N VAL A 639 -15.47 13.16 16.88
CA VAL A 639 -16.11 11.87 17.22
C VAL A 639 -15.38 10.69 16.55
N GLN A 640 -14.92 10.87 15.31
CA GLN A 640 -14.16 9.85 14.59
C GLN A 640 -12.78 9.61 15.24
N LEU A 641 -12.10 10.68 15.69
CA LEU A 641 -10.86 10.59 16.47
C LEU A 641 -11.08 9.90 17.83
N MET A 642 -12.15 10.21 18.57
CA MET A 642 -12.46 9.49 19.81
C MET A 642 -12.78 8.01 19.58
N ALA A 643 -13.37 7.67 18.43
CA ALA A 643 -13.65 6.28 18.06
C ALA A 643 -12.38 5.50 17.68
N THR A 644 -11.43 6.10 16.96
CA THR A 644 -10.13 5.47 16.66
C THR A 644 -9.25 5.41 17.90
N GLU A 645 -9.20 6.46 18.72
CA GLU A 645 -8.48 6.46 20.00
C GLU A 645 -9.01 5.35 20.93
N LYS A 646 -10.34 5.18 21.04
CA LYS A 646 -10.91 4.09 21.84
C LYS A 646 -10.56 2.71 21.31
N LYS A 647 -10.52 2.50 19.98
CA LYS A 647 -10.06 1.23 19.38
C LYS A 647 -8.59 0.97 19.71
N LEU A 648 -7.71 1.92 19.42
CA LEU A 648 -6.27 1.81 19.69
C LEU A 648 -5.98 1.58 21.19
N ARG A 649 -6.71 2.24 22.10
CA ARG A 649 -6.62 1.97 23.55
C ARG A 649 -7.05 0.56 23.93
N THR A 650 -8.02 -0.03 23.22
CA THR A 650 -8.47 -1.42 23.46
C THR A 650 -7.43 -2.40 22.91
N GLU A 651 -6.95 -2.19 21.69
CA GLU A 651 -5.91 -3.00 21.04
C GLU A 651 -4.59 -2.99 21.83
N VAL A 652 -4.19 -1.84 22.40
CA VAL A 652 -3.02 -1.73 23.29
C VAL A 652 -3.23 -2.53 24.59
N GLU A 653 -4.44 -2.58 25.15
CA GLU A 653 -4.71 -3.34 26.37
C GLU A 653 -4.80 -4.86 26.08
N ASP A 654 -5.36 -5.26 24.94
CA ASP A 654 -5.33 -6.65 24.47
C ASP A 654 -3.89 -7.13 24.22
N LEU A 655 -3.04 -6.29 23.60
CA LEU A 655 -1.61 -6.59 23.42
C LEU A 655 -0.86 -6.66 24.76
N ARG A 656 -1.18 -5.80 25.73
CA ARG A 656 -0.64 -5.89 27.09
C ARG A 656 -1.03 -7.18 27.79
N GLN A 657 -2.29 -7.62 27.65
CA GLN A 657 -2.74 -8.90 28.19
C GLN A 657 -2.10 -10.10 27.49
N GLN A 658 -1.83 -10.03 26.19
CA GLN A 658 -1.06 -11.05 25.46
C GLN A 658 0.39 -11.11 25.92
N ILE A 659 1.07 -9.95 26.03
CA ILE A 659 2.43 -9.86 26.57
C ILE A 659 2.49 -10.43 28.00
N LYS A 660 1.52 -10.08 28.86
CA LYS A 660 1.43 -10.62 30.22
C LYS A 660 1.26 -12.14 30.22
N LYS A 661 0.33 -12.69 29.41
CA LYS A 661 0.14 -14.16 29.28
C LYS A 661 1.42 -14.86 28.81
N ILE A 662 2.19 -14.25 27.90
CA ILE A 662 3.48 -14.79 27.44
C ILE A 662 4.55 -14.71 28.54
N GLN A 663 4.57 -13.65 29.35
CA GLN A 663 5.48 -13.51 30.49
C GLN A 663 5.16 -14.48 31.62
N ASP A 664 3.88 -14.66 31.95
CA ASP A 664 3.41 -15.60 32.97
C ASP A 664 3.64 -17.05 32.51
N SER A 665 3.35 -17.41 31.25
CA SER A 665 3.73 -18.72 30.68
C SER A 665 5.24 -18.97 30.76
N LYS A 666 6.08 -17.98 30.41
CA LYS A 666 7.54 -18.09 30.53
C LYS A 666 8.04 -18.16 31.98
N ARG A 667 7.23 -17.78 32.97
CA ARG A 667 7.52 -17.99 34.39
C ARG A 667 7.16 -19.42 34.81
N ASP A 668 5.99 -19.91 34.43
CA ASP A 668 5.58 -21.29 34.74
C ASP A 668 6.47 -22.33 34.08
N ASP A 669 6.89 -22.12 32.83
CA ASP A 669 7.82 -23.03 32.15
C ASP A 669 9.23 -22.98 32.77
N LYS A 670 9.72 -21.80 33.16
CA LYS A 670 10.96 -21.70 33.95
C LYS A 670 10.86 -22.43 35.30
N ARG A 671 9.70 -22.33 35.96
CA ARG A 671 9.44 -22.98 37.24
C ARG A 671 9.46 -24.51 37.11
N LYS A 672 8.76 -25.06 36.11
CA LYS A 672 8.79 -26.51 35.82
C LYS A 672 10.20 -27.01 35.54
N MET A 673 10.99 -26.29 34.73
CA MET A 673 12.36 -26.68 34.42
C MET A 673 13.26 -26.68 35.67
N ALA A 674 13.06 -25.74 36.59
CA ALA A 674 13.76 -25.73 37.88
C ALA A 674 13.30 -26.85 38.83
N GLU A 675 12.01 -27.18 38.85
CA GLU A 675 11.45 -28.30 39.61
C GLU A 675 11.97 -29.66 39.05
N ASP A 676 12.08 -29.82 37.72
CA ASP A 676 12.68 -31.00 37.06
C ASP A 676 14.19 -31.14 37.31
N GLU A 677 14.95 -30.03 37.36
CA GLU A 677 16.38 -30.06 37.73
C GLU A 677 16.58 -30.38 39.22
N ALA A 678 15.74 -29.83 40.10
CA ALA A 678 15.75 -30.18 41.52
C ALA A 678 15.46 -31.67 41.75
N LEU A 679 14.44 -32.22 41.08
CA LEU A 679 14.11 -33.65 41.15
C LEU A 679 15.26 -34.55 40.66
N LYS A 680 15.98 -34.17 39.60
CA LYS A 680 17.19 -34.89 39.15
C LYS A 680 18.31 -34.84 40.19
N LYS A 681 18.55 -33.67 40.81
CA LYS A 681 19.64 -33.50 41.79
C LYS A 681 19.34 -34.18 43.13
N ILE A 682 18.07 -34.25 43.56
CA ILE A 682 17.64 -35.06 44.71
C ILE A 682 17.96 -36.54 44.47
N LYS A 683 17.60 -37.08 43.30
CA LYS A 683 17.87 -38.49 42.95
C LYS A 683 19.35 -38.87 43.03
N GLN A 684 20.23 -38.00 42.53
CA GLN A 684 21.69 -38.20 42.61
C GLN A 684 22.21 -38.20 44.05
N LEU A 685 21.63 -37.39 44.95
CA LEU A 685 21.99 -37.36 46.36
C LEU A 685 21.46 -38.57 47.13
N GLU A 686 20.31 -39.12 46.73
CA GLU A 686 19.77 -40.37 47.28
C GLU A 686 20.62 -41.59 46.88
N GLU A 687 21.13 -41.63 45.65
CA GLU A 687 22.07 -42.64 45.18
C GLU A 687 23.41 -42.57 45.96
N GLN A 688 23.98 -41.38 46.14
CA GLN A 688 25.20 -41.19 46.96
C GLN A 688 25.00 -41.57 48.44
N LYS A 689 23.83 -41.28 49.02
CA LYS A 689 23.48 -41.69 50.39
C LYS A 689 23.45 -43.21 50.55
N TYR A 690 22.92 -43.92 49.55
CA TYR A 690 22.89 -45.39 49.52
C TYR A 690 24.30 -46.01 49.49
N GLU A 691 25.23 -45.41 48.73
CA GLU A 691 26.62 -45.87 48.68
C GLU A 691 27.39 -45.58 49.98
N LEU A 692 27.16 -44.43 50.63
CA LEU A 692 27.79 -44.11 51.91
C LEU A 692 27.29 -44.99 53.07
N GLN A 693 26.00 -45.31 53.14
CA GLN A 693 25.48 -46.24 54.15
C GLN A 693 26.06 -47.66 54.01
N LYS A 694 26.51 -48.05 52.80
CA LYS A 694 27.15 -49.34 52.53
C LYS A 694 28.58 -49.45 53.10
N GLN A 695 29.25 -48.32 53.37
CA GLN A 695 30.65 -48.31 53.85
C GLN A 695 30.77 -48.32 55.39
N VAL A 696 29.72 -47.95 56.13
CA VAL A 696 29.74 -47.83 57.61
C VAL A 696 29.43 -49.17 58.31
N ALA A 697 29.08 -50.22 57.57
CA ALA A 697 28.51 -51.46 58.13
C ALA A 697 29.52 -52.47 58.72
N ASN A 698 30.84 -52.25 58.65
CA ASN A 698 31.87 -53.24 59.00
C ASN A 698 32.99 -52.70 59.91
N GLN A 699 32.73 -52.58 61.23
CA GLN A 699 33.62 -53.12 62.30
C GLN A 699 33.04 -52.94 63.73
N LYS A 700 33.09 -54.04 64.50
CA LYS A 700 32.78 -54.27 65.94
C LYS A 700 33.76 -55.37 66.43
N PRO A 701 33.92 -55.67 67.74
CA PRO A 701 33.46 -55.01 68.98
C PRO A 701 34.70 -54.41 69.73
N ALA A 702 34.95 -54.38 71.06
CA ALA A 702 34.27 -54.93 72.24
C ALA A 702 34.60 -54.21 73.58
N ASP A 703 33.80 -54.58 74.58
CA ASP A 703 33.86 -54.44 76.05
C ASP A 703 35.23 -54.65 76.76
N GLY A 704 35.35 -54.27 78.05
CA GLY A 704 36.40 -54.91 78.87
C GLY A 704 36.80 -54.54 80.31
N ASN A 705 35.99 -53.88 81.15
CA ASN A 705 35.91 -54.13 82.62
C ASN A 705 37.12 -53.89 83.62
N TRP A 706 36.85 -53.13 84.70
CA TRP A 706 37.45 -53.16 86.07
C TRP A 706 38.95 -52.79 86.34
N GLY A 707 39.25 -52.29 87.56
CA GLY A 707 40.65 -51.99 87.98
C GLY A 707 40.93 -51.22 89.30
N ASN A 708 39.94 -51.07 90.20
CA ASN A 708 40.03 -50.51 91.57
C ASN A 708 41.42 -50.27 92.24
N HIS A 709 41.69 -49.05 92.71
CA HIS A 709 42.40 -48.85 93.99
C HIS A 709 42.02 -47.55 94.74
N ASN A 710 42.26 -47.54 96.05
CA ASN A 710 41.68 -46.65 97.06
C ASN A 710 42.75 -45.76 97.78
N VAL A 711 42.38 -45.05 98.86
CA VAL A 711 43.19 -44.28 99.86
C VAL A 711 43.46 -42.80 99.52
N LEU A 712 43.39 -41.80 100.43
CA LEU A 712 42.67 -41.57 101.71
C LEU A 712 42.84 -40.07 102.12
N HIS A 713 41.96 -39.55 103.00
CA HIS A 713 42.07 -38.30 103.79
C HIS A 713 42.16 -36.95 103.02
N GLN A 714 41.28 -35.95 103.20
CA GLN A 714 40.56 -35.36 104.36
C GLN A 714 41.29 -34.22 105.10
N MET A 715 40.54 -33.14 105.28
CA MET A 715 40.53 -31.98 106.21
C MET A 715 41.28 -32.09 107.57
N ARG A 716 41.57 -31.02 108.36
CA ARG A 716 41.42 -29.54 108.21
C ARG A 716 42.32 -28.67 109.16
N PRO A 717 41.96 -28.14 110.36
CA PRO A 717 42.55 -26.87 110.87
C PRO A 717 43.19 -26.87 112.28
N PHE A 718 43.96 -25.82 112.58
CA PHE A 718 44.27 -25.26 113.91
C PHE A 718 44.94 -23.88 113.68
N VAL A 719 44.61 -22.71 114.24
CA VAL A 719 43.68 -22.27 115.33
C VAL A 719 44.18 -22.48 116.77
N GLY A 720 45.08 -21.57 117.20
CA GLY A 720 44.75 -20.65 118.31
C GLY A 720 45.53 -20.80 119.62
N SER A 721 46.02 -19.66 120.15
CA SER A 721 46.25 -19.37 121.58
C SER A 721 46.91 -17.99 121.82
N HIS A 722 46.15 -17.04 122.37
CA HIS A 722 46.56 -16.02 123.35
C HIS A 722 47.62 -14.95 123.01
N GLU A 723 47.60 -14.43 121.78
CA GLU A 723 47.64 -12.96 121.58
C GLU A 723 46.23 -12.42 121.22
N GLU A 724 45.20 -13.24 121.46
CA GLU A 724 43.96 -13.24 120.70
C GLU A 724 42.94 -12.16 121.07
N GLU A 725 42.91 -11.56 122.26
CA GLU A 725 41.97 -10.44 122.51
C GLU A 725 42.45 -9.11 121.91
N ALA A 726 43.77 -8.92 121.78
CA ALA A 726 44.33 -7.80 121.02
C ALA A 726 44.24 -8.08 119.51
N LEU A 727 44.65 -9.28 119.08
CA LEU A 727 44.56 -9.68 117.68
C LEU A 727 43.12 -9.88 117.20
N LEU A 728 42.11 -10.14 118.05
CA LEU A 728 40.70 -10.11 117.62
C LEU A 728 40.25 -8.69 117.29
N ASN A 729 40.64 -7.68 118.08
CA ASN A 729 40.35 -6.29 117.72
C ASN A 729 41.11 -5.87 116.46
N GLU A 730 42.40 -6.23 116.32
CA GLU A 730 43.15 -5.94 115.08
C GLU A 730 42.69 -6.79 113.89
N MET A 731 42.09 -7.97 114.09
CA MET A 731 41.52 -8.83 113.04
C MET A 731 40.06 -8.50 112.73
N GLU A 732 39.30 -7.88 113.62
CA GLU A 732 38.03 -7.22 113.29
C GLU A 732 38.29 -5.90 112.57
N VAL A 733 39.29 -5.11 112.96
CA VAL A 733 39.66 -3.89 112.21
C VAL A 733 40.30 -4.23 110.85
N THR A 734 41.21 -5.21 110.79
CA THR A 734 41.79 -5.68 109.52
C THR A 734 40.78 -6.51 108.72
N GLY A 735 39.85 -7.20 109.39
CA GLY A 735 38.75 -7.95 108.79
C GLY A 735 37.73 -7.03 108.15
N GLN A 736 37.26 -6.01 108.88
CA GLN A 736 36.42 -4.94 108.34
C GLN A 736 37.17 -4.17 107.24
N ALA A 737 38.45 -3.85 107.38
CA ALA A 737 39.22 -3.23 106.30
C ALA A 737 39.38 -4.15 105.07
N PHE A 738 39.43 -5.47 105.27
CA PHE A 738 39.47 -6.46 104.19
C PHE A 738 38.09 -6.67 103.57
N GLU A 739 37.00 -6.65 104.33
CA GLU A 739 35.62 -6.71 103.86
C GLU A 739 35.22 -5.42 103.15
N ASP A 740 35.56 -4.25 103.68
CA ASP A 740 35.43 -2.94 103.01
C ASP A 740 36.24 -2.90 101.71
N MET A 741 37.48 -3.41 101.71
CA MET A 741 38.30 -3.53 100.49
C MET A 741 37.73 -4.57 99.52
N GLN A 742 37.19 -5.68 100.00
CA GLN A 742 36.57 -6.72 99.17
C GLN A 742 35.23 -6.25 98.59
N GLU A 743 34.47 -5.46 99.35
CA GLU A 743 33.25 -4.82 98.87
C GLU A 743 33.58 -3.70 97.89
N GLN A 744 34.59 -2.86 98.16
CA GLN A 744 35.12 -1.88 97.22
C GLN A 744 35.60 -2.55 95.92
N ASN A 745 36.29 -3.70 96.02
CA ASN A 745 36.72 -4.49 94.87
C ASN A 745 35.51 -5.09 94.13
N SER A 746 34.49 -5.59 94.84
CA SER A 746 33.24 -6.07 94.22
C SER A 746 32.48 -4.95 93.50
N ARG A 747 32.41 -3.75 94.10
CA ARG A 747 31.83 -2.53 93.51
C ARG A 747 32.64 -2.07 92.29
N LEU A 748 33.97 -2.17 92.31
CA LEU A 748 34.84 -1.89 91.16
C LEU A 748 34.67 -2.92 90.03
N ILE A 749 34.54 -4.22 90.36
CA ILE A 749 34.24 -5.28 89.39
C ILE A 749 32.83 -5.08 88.79
N GLN A 750 31.85 -4.66 89.58
CA GLN A 750 30.51 -4.32 89.10
C GLN A 750 30.57 -3.08 88.19
N GLN A 751 31.24 -2.00 88.58
CA GLN A 751 31.42 -0.82 87.73
C GLN A 751 32.18 -1.11 86.43
N LEU A 752 33.10 -2.10 86.43
CA LEU A 752 33.75 -2.58 85.22
C LEU A 752 32.73 -3.29 84.30
N ARG A 753 31.94 -4.23 84.84
CA ARG A 753 30.87 -4.91 84.08
C ARG A 753 29.83 -3.93 83.52
N GLU A 754 29.38 -2.96 84.32
CA GLU A 754 28.42 -1.93 83.90
C GLU A 754 28.99 -1.03 82.80
N LYS A 755 30.30 -0.71 82.85
CA LYS A 755 30.99 0.01 81.77
C LYS A 755 31.17 -0.86 80.52
N ASP A 756 31.48 -2.15 80.67
CA ASP A 756 31.61 -3.07 79.54
C ASP A 756 30.24 -3.31 78.86
N ASP A 757 29.16 -3.48 79.61
CA ASP A 757 27.79 -3.56 79.09
C ASP A 757 27.36 -2.26 78.39
N ALA A 758 27.73 -1.10 78.93
CA ALA A 758 27.52 0.19 78.26
C ALA A 758 28.33 0.29 76.96
N ASN A 759 29.59 -0.15 76.96
CA ASN A 759 30.44 -0.21 75.77
C ASN A 759 29.88 -1.18 74.71
N PHE A 760 29.36 -2.35 75.10
CA PHE A 760 28.71 -3.30 74.20
C PHE A 760 27.42 -2.72 73.59
N LYS A 761 26.60 -2.01 74.38
CA LYS A 761 25.41 -1.31 73.87
C LYS A 761 25.79 -0.22 72.86
N LEU A 762 26.73 0.67 73.21
CA LEU A 762 27.21 1.72 72.31
C LEU A 762 27.86 1.16 71.03
N MET A 763 28.59 0.04 71.12
CA MET A 763 29.17 -0.63 69.96
C MET A 763 28.06 -1.26 69.07
N SER A 764 27.04 -1.87 69.67
CA SER A 764 25.88 -2.42 68.95
C SER A 764 25.07 -1.33 68.24
N GLU A 765 24.80 -0.21 68.92
CA GLU A 765 24.13 0.96 68.34
C GLU A 765 24.97 1.61 67.23
N ARG A 766 26.29 1.72 67.41
CA ARG A 766 27.21 2.19 66.37
C ARG A 766 27.22 1.28 65.14
N ILE A 767 27.17 -0.04 65.31
CA ILE A 767 27.06 -1.01 64.20
C ILE A 767 25.72 -0.83 63.48
N LYS A 768 24.60 -0.79 64.22
CA LYS A 768 23.25 -0.57 63.64
C LYS A 768 23.15 0.76 62.89
N SER A 769 23.67 1.84 63.48
CA SER A 769 23.71 3.17 62.86
C SER A 769 24.55 3.18 61.57
N ASN A 770 25.75 2.57 61.59
CA ASN A 770 26.58 2.43 60.39
C ASN A 770 25.87 1.61 59.30
N GLN A 771 25.14 0.56 59.67
CA GLN A 771 24.41 -0.30 58.73
C GLN A 771 23.20 0.42 58.12
N LEU A 772 22.43 1.17 58.92
CA LEU A 772 21.37 2.06 58.42
C LEU A 772 21.93 3.17 57.52
N HIS A 773 23.04 3.79 57.89
CA HIS A 773 23.74 4.78 57.07
C HIS A 773 24.39 4.19 55.81
N LYS A 774 24.56 2.87 55.72
CA LYS A 774 24.96 2.17 54.48
C LYS A 774 23.73 1.96 53.59
N LEU A 775 22.68 1.34 54.11
CA LEU A 775 21.42 1.08 53.40
C LEU A 775 20.79 2.36 52.83
N ALA A 776 20.73 3.45 53.61
CA ALA A 776 20.19 4.74 53.16
C ALA A 776 21.08 5.47 52.14
N ARG A 777 22.34 5.03 51.94
CA ARG A 777 23.18 5.48 50.82
C ARG A 777 22.90 4.63 49.57
N GLU A 778 22.82 3.32 49.73
CA GLU A 778 22.51 2.37 48.65
C GLU A 778 21.13 2.67 48.05
N GLU A 779 20.10 2.89 48.87
CA GLU A 779 18.76 3.33 48.43
C GLU A 779 18.80 4.68 47.70
N LYS A 780 19.53 5.66 48.24
CA LYS A 780 19.70 6.98 47.61
C LYS A 780 20.36 6.90 46.25
N ASP A 781 21.35 6.02 46.09
CA ASP A 781 22.08 5.88 44.84
C ASP A 781 21.28 5.09 43.79
N VAL A 782 20.52 4.06 44.20
CA VAL A 782 19.50 3.41 43.35
C VAL A 782 18.42 4.41 42.89
N LEU A 783 17.96 5.31 43.75
CA LEU A 783 16.99 6.35 43.37
C LEU A 783 17.57 7.35 42.36
N LYS A 784 18.88 7.66 42.41
CA LYS A 784 19.52 8.45 41.35
C LYS A 784 19.52 7.72 40.02
N GLU A 785 19.88 6.43 40.01
CA GLU A 785 19.92 5.62 38.79
C GLU A 785 18.52 5.50 38.16
N GLN A 786 17.47 5.34 38.97
CA GLN A 786 16.08 5.39 38.50
C GLN A 786 15.73 6.75 37.87
N VAL A 787 16.06 7.87 38.53
CA VAL A 787 15.84 9.22 37.95
C VAL A 787 16.62 9.42 36.66
N GLN A 788 17.88 8.99 36.60
CA GLN A 788 18.73 9.11 35.41
C GLN A 788 18.25 8.23 34.24
N THR A 789 17.69 7.06 34.56
CA THR A 789 17.01 6.17 33.60
C THR A 789 15.71 6.81 33.09
N LEU A 790 14.91 7.43 33.95
CA LEU A 790 13.68 8.13 33.53
C LEU A 790 13.99 9.37 32.68
N THR A 791 15.03 10.15 33.02
CA THR A 791 15.47 11.29 32.19
C THR A 791 15.88 10.83 30.80
N THR A 792 16.71 9.78 30.69
CA THR A 792 17.14 9.27 29.37
C THR A 792 16.00 8.65 28.57
N GLN A 793 14.98 8.05 29.21
CA GLN A 793 13.74 7.63 28.54
C GLN A 793 12.92 8.83 28.03
N VAL A 794 12.81 9.91 28.81
CA VAL A 794 12.12 11.15 28.41
C VAL A 794 12.84 11.82 27.24
N ASP A 795 14.16 11.90 27.26
CA ASP A 795 14.94 12.46 26.15
C ASP A 795 14.82 11.61 24.86
N ALA A 796 14.82 10.28 24.98
CA ALA A 796 14.56 9.38 23.86
C ALA A 796 13.14 9.59 23.28
N ALA A 797 12.12 9.73 24.14
CA ALA A 797 10.75 10.03 23.71
C ALA A 797 10.66 11.40 23.01
N ASN A 798 11.33 12.43 23.54
CA ASN A 798 11.39 13.77 22.94
C ASN A 798 12.09 13.78 21.56
N ILE A 799 13.02 12.86 21.30
CA ILE A 799 13.63 12.66 19.97
C ILE A 799 12.64 11.99 19.02
N VAL A 800 11.83 11.04 19.48
CA VAL A 800 10.78 10.41 18.67
C VAL A 800 9.69 11.42 18.30
N VAL A 801 9.22 12.25 19.25
CA VAL A 801 8.24 13.31 18.98
C VAL A 801 8.74 14.26 17.88
N ARG A 802 9.97 14.80 18.00
CA ARG A 802 10.56 15.68 16.98
C ARG A 802 10.68 15.04 15.60
N LYS A 803 10.93 13.73 15.52
CA LYS A 803 10.94 12.98 14.24
C LYS A 803 9.55 12.81 13.65
N LEU A 804 8.51 12.67 14.48
CA LEU A 804 7.12 12.61 14.02
C LEU A 804 6.63 13.98 13.55
N GLU A 805 6.95 15.05 14.27
CA GLU A 805 6.64 16.44 13.88
C GLU A 805 7.28 16.80 12.51
N GLU A 806 8.56 16.46 12.30
CA GLU A 806 9.21 16.68 11.01
C GLU A 806 8.60 15.81 9.90
N LYS A 807 8.26 14.55 10.19
CA LYS A 807 7.58 13.67 9.23
C LYS A 807 6.19 14.20 8.86
N GLU A 808 5.44 14.74 9.81
CA GLU A 808 4.16 15.41 9.54
C GLU A 808 4.36 16.64 8.64
N ARG A 809 5.35 17.50 8.94
CA ARG A 809 5.70 18.66 8.11
C ARG A 809 6.05 18.29 6.67
N ILE A 810 6.82 17.21 6.47
CA ILE A 810 7.15 16.68 5.14
C ILE A 810 5.89 16.15 4.43
N LEU A 811 5.01 15.43 5.14
CA LEU A 811 3.74 14.92 4.59
C LEU A 811 2.79 16.06 4.19
N GLN A 812 2.67 17.12 5.00
CA GLN A 812 1.89 18.31 4.65
C GLN A 812 2.43 19.00 3.38
N ASN A 813 3.76 19.15 3.26
CA ASN A 813 4.40 19.75 2.09
C ASN A 813 4.22 18.91 0.81
N THR A 814 4.32 17.58 0.91
CA THR A 814 4.05 16.69 -0.24
C THR A 814 2.58 16.69 -0.64
N LEU A 815 1.65 16.73 0.33
CA LEU A 815 0.21 16.83 0.05
C LEU A 815 -0.13 18.13 -0.69
N ALA A 816 0.35 19.28 -0.23
CA ALA A 816 0.18 20.57 -0.91
C ALA A 816 0.81 20.60 -2.32
N THR A 817 1.87 19.81 -2.55
CA THR A 817 2.47 19.64 -3.89
C THR A 817 1.56 18.83 -4.80
N VAL A 818 1.01 17.71 -4.32
CA VAL A 818 0.05 16.86 -5.08
C VAL A 818 -1.25 17.61 -5.38
N GLU A 819 -1.78 18.42 -4.45
CA GLU A 819 -2.94 19.28 -4.70
C GLU A 819 -2.68 20.30 -5.83
N LYS A 820 -1.47 20.86 -5.89
CA LYS A 820 -1.06 21.77 -6.96
C LYS A 820 -0.91 21.06 -8.31
N GLU A 821 -0.35 19.85 -8.34
CA GLU A 821 -0.29 19.02 -9.54
C GLU A 821 -1.69 18.63 -10.03
N LEU A 822 -2.59 18.25 -9.12
CA LEU A 822 -4.00 17.93 -9.42
C LEU A 822 -4.72 19.13 -10.06
N SER A 823 -4.54 20.33 -9.50
CA SER A 823 -5.09 21.58 -10.06
C SER A 823 -4.58 21.85 -11.48
N LEU A 824 -3.28 21.70 -11.73
CA LEU A 824 -2.70 21.84 -13.07
C LEU A 824 -3.22 20.78 -14.06
N ARG A 825 -3.41 19.53 -13.62
CA ARG A 825 -3.99 18.46 -14.44
C ARG A 825 -5.48 18.68 -14.73
N GLN A 826 -6.25 19.25 -13.80
CA GLN A 826 -7.63 19.68 -14.04
C GLN A 826 -7.71 20.82 -15.06
N GLN A 827 -6.85 21.84 -14.95
CA GLN A 827 -6.78 22.94 -15.92
C GLN A 827 -6.40 22.46 -17.33
N ALA A 828 -5.43 21.54 -17.44
CA ALA A 828 -5.06 20.93 -18.71
C ALA A 828 -6.22 20.11 -19.31
N MET A 829 -6.90 19.29 -18.49
CA MET A 829 -8.05 18.48 -18.92
C MET A 829 -9.21 19.34 -19.43
N GLU A 830 -9.57 20.41 -18.72
CA GLU A 830 -10.64 21.33 -19.13
C GLU A 830 -10.26 22.11 -20.41
N MET A 831 -8.97 22.44 -20.60
CA MET A 831 -8.46 23.05 -21.83
C MET A 831 -8.51 22.09 -23.03
N HIS A 832 -8.14 20.82 -22.87
CA HIS A 832 -8.27 19.81 -23.92
C HIS A 832 -9.75 19.51 -24.25
N LYS A 833 -10.62 19.43 -23.24
CA LYS A 833 -12.08 19.28 -23.37
C LYS A 833 -12.68 20.46 -24.16
N ARG A 834 -12.27 21.69 -23.86
CA ARG A 834 -12.67 22.88 -24.62
C ARG A 834 -12.24 22.79 -26.09
N LYS A 835 -10.97 22.46 -26.36
CA LYS A 835 -10.47 22.26 -27.74
C LYS A 835 -11.23 21.15 -28.49
N ALA A 836 -11.62 20.08 -27.81
CA ALA A 836 -12.41 19.01 -28.40
C ALA A 836 -13.83 19.48 -28.80
N ILE A 837 -14.45 20.35 -28.00
CA ILE A 837 -15.74 20.98 -28.33
C ILE A 837 -15.58 21.95 -29.51
N GLU A 838 -14.57 22.82 -29.49
CA GLU A 838 -14.29 23.79 -30.57
C GLU A 838 -13.99 23.06 -31.90
N SER A 839 -13.25 21.95 -31.86
CA SER A 839 -12.99 21.08 -33.01
C SER A 839 -14.25 20.35 -33.51
N ALA A 840 -15.10 19.85 -32.60
CA ALA A 840 -16.36 19.20 -32.97
C ALA A 840 -17.36 20.18 -33.62
N GLN A 841 -17.44 21.42 -33.12
CA GLN A 841 -18.22 22.49 -33.76
C GLN A 841 -17.69 22.81 -35.15
N SER A 842 -16.38 23.01 -35.31
CA SER A 842 -15.78 23.26 -36.62
C SER A 842 -16.03 22.13 -37.63
N ALA A 843 -16.00 20.87 -37.19
CA ALA A 843 -16.34 19.72 -38.01
C ALA A 843 -17.83 19.67 -38.41
N ALA A 844 -18.74 20.08 -37.49
CA ALA A 844 -20.16 20.19 -37.78
C ALA A 844 -20.47 21.32 -38.77
N ASP A 845 -19.86 22.50 -38.60
CA ASP A 845 -19.96 23.63 -39.53
C ASP A 845 -19.46 23.25 -40.93
N LEU A 846 -18.30 22.59 -41.02
CA LEU A 846 -17.75 22.07 -42.27
C LEU A 846 -18.69 21.07 -42.95
N LYS A 847 -19.33 20.17 -42.19
CA LYS A 847 -20.33 19.22 -42.71
C LYS A 847 -21.57 19.94 -43.23
N LEU A 848 -22.08 20.94 -42.50
CA LEU A 848 -23.26 21.73 -42.88
C LEU A 848 -22.98 22.56 -44.15
N HIS A 849 -21.77 23.13 -44.27
CA HIS A 849 -21.29 23.71 -45.52
C HIS A 849 -21.24 22.69 -46.67
N LEU A 850 -20.72 21.49 -46.43
CA LEU A 850 -20.64 20.42 -47.44
C LEU A 850 -22.03 20.01 -47.94
N GLU A 851 -22.99 19.80 -47.04
CA GLU A 851 -24.38 19.48 -47.36
C GLU A 851 -25.07 20.61 -48.15
N LYS A 852 -24.84 21.87 -47.77
CA LYS A 852 -25.32 23.05 -48.51
C LYS A 852 -24.76 23.11 -49.94
N TYR A 853 -23.45 22.93 -50.12
CA TYR A 853 -22.85 22.89 -51.47
C TYR A 853 -23.34 21.69 -52.28
N HIS A 854 -23.60 20.55 -51.63
CA HIS A 854 -24.16 19.37 -52.30
C HIS A 854 -25.60 19.59 -52.77
N SER A 855 -26.44 20.29 -51.97
CA SER A 855 -27.78 20.72 -52.42
C SER A 855 -27.69 21.67 -53.60
N GLN A 856 -26.86 22.72 -53.51
CA GLN A 856 -26.66 23.68 -54.59
C GLN A 856 -26.17 23.02 -55.89
N MET A 857 -25.26 22.05 -55.80
CA MET A 857 -24.80 21.26 -56.95
C MET A 857 -25.95 20.43 -57.56
N LYS A 858 -26.80 19.82 -56.72
CA LYS A 858 -27.95 19.02 -57.15
C LYS A 858 -29.05 19.87 -57.79
N GLU A 859 -29.33 21.06 -57.23
CA GLU A 859 -30.22 22.07 -57.79
C GLU A 859 -29.70 22.55 -59.16
N ALA A 860 -28.41 22.87 -59.26
CA ALA A 860 -27.79 23.25 -60.53
C ALA A 860 -27.85 22.12 -61.58
N GLN A 861 -27.60 20.86 -61.19
CA GLN A 861 -27.76 19.70 -62.06
C GLN A 861 -29.21 19.53 -62.54
N GLN A 862 -30.20 19.71 -61.66
CA GLN A 862 -31.62 19.66 -62.04
C GLN A 862 -31.98 20.78 -63.01
N VAL A 863 -31.57 22.03 -62.74
CA VAL A 863 -31.80 23.16 -63.66
C VAL A 863 -31.15 22.91 -65.02
N VAL A 864 -29.94 22.35 -65.07
CA VAL A 864 -29.28 21.97 -66.34
C VAL A 864 -30.07 20.87 -67.06
N ALA A 865 -30.58 19.86 -66.37
CA ALA A 865 -31.39 18.80 -66.97
C ALA A 865 -32.73 19.31 -67.52
N GLU A 866 -33.45 20.15 -66.75
CA GLU A 866 -34.69 20.80 -67.18
C GLU A 866 -34.47 21.72 -68.38
N LYS A 867 -33.40 22.52 -68.38
CA LYS A 867 -33.03 23.37 -69.53
C LYS A 867 -32.67 22.53 -70.75
N THR A 868 -31.94 21.43 -70.58
CA THR A 868 -31.58 20.51 -71.69
C THR A 868 -32.83 19.89 -72.31
N SER A 869 -33.73 19.32 -71.50
CA SER A 869 -35.00 18.74 -71.96
C SER A 869 -35.91 19.77 -72.64
N SER A 870 -35.96 21.00 -72.12
CA SER A 870 -36.66 22.11 -72.78
C SER A 870 -36.05 22.47 -74.14
N LEU A 871 -34.73 22.43 -74.28
CA LEU A 871 -34.00 22.72 -75.53
C LEU A 871 -34.23 21.61 -76.56
N GLU A 872 -34.24 20.34 -76.13
CA GLU A 872 -34.61 19.18 -76.96
C GLU A 872 -36.07 19.26 -77.44
N ALA A 873 -37.00 19.68 -76.56
CA ALA A 873 -38.41 19.85 -76.90
C ALA A 873 -38.64 20.97 -77.93
N GLU A 874 -37.97 22.12 -77.79
CA GLU A 874 -38.02 23.19 -78.79
C GLU A 874 -37.32 22.80 -80.10
N ALA A 875 -36.17 22.12 -80.05
CA ALA A 875 -35.52 21.58 -81.24
C ALA A 875 -36.44 20.60 -82.01
N TYR A 876 -37.19 19.76 -81.28
CA TYR A 876 -38.19 18.86 -81.88
C TYR A 876 -39.37 19.62 -82.49
N LYS A 877 -39.92 20.64 -81.81
CA LYS A 877 -40.95 21.53 -82.38
C LYS A 877 -40.46 22.24 -83.63
N THR A 878 -39.28 22.84 -83.60
CA THR A 878 -38.65 23.52 -84.75
C THR A 878 -38.49 22.57 -85.93
N LYS A 879 -38.03 21.33 -85.69
CA LYS A 879 -37.93 20.31 -86.74
C LYS A 879 -39.30 19.96 -87.34
N ARG A 880 -40.34 19.83 -86.52
CA ARG A 880 -41.71 19.58 -86.99
C ARG A 880 -42.28 20.75 -87.81
N LEU A 881 -42.04 21.98 -87.38
CA LEU A 881 -42.40 23.19 -88.12
C LEU A 881 -41.63 23.30 -89.45
N GLN A 882 -40.35 22.89 -89.50
CA GLN A 882 -39.60 22.78 -90.76
C GLN A 882 -40.18 21.72 -91.70
N GLU A 883 -40.64 20.58 -91.18
CA GLU A 883 -41.33 19.54 -91.96
C GLU A 883 -42.69 20.04 -92.50
N GLU A 884 -43.46 20.77 -91.70
CA GLU A 884 -44.72 21.41 -92.12
C GLU A 884 -44.50 22.51 -93.16
N ILE A 885 -43.51 23.39 -92.97
CA ILE A 885 -43.10 24.41 -93.95
C ILE A 885 -42.65 23.73 -95.26
N ALA A 886 -41.93 22.61 -95.20
CA ALA A 886 -41.53 21.86 -96.39
C ALA A 886 -42.75 21.23 -97.11
N GLN A 887 -43.76 20.75 -96.38
CA GLN A 887 -45.02 20.30 -96.99
C GLN A 887 -45.80 21.45 -97.63
N LEU A 888 -45.91 22.59 -96.95
CA LEU A 888 -46.63 23.77 -97.45
C LEU A 888 -45.94 24.36 -98.68
N LYS A 889 -44.60 24.45 -98.70
CA LYS A 889 -43.83 24.83 -99.90
C LYS A 889 -44.11 23.89 -101.07
N ARG A 890 -44.08 22.57 -100.88
CA ARG A 890 -44.44 21.59 -101.93
C ARG A 890 -45.89 21.73 -102.41
N LYS A 891 -46.84 22.08 -101.54
CA LYS A 891 -48.24 22.37 -101.93
C LYS A 891 -48.34 23.65 -102.75
N ALA A 892 -47.68 24.72 -102.33
CA ALA A 892 -47.63 25.99 -103.07
C ALA A 892 -46.95 25.83 -104.45
N GLU A 893 -45.85 25.10 -104.53
CA GLU A 893 -45.18 24.75 -105.80
C GLU A 893 -46.09 23.94 -106.75
N ARG A 894 -46.94 23.05 -106.21
CA ARG A 894 -47.95 22.33 -107.00
C ARG A 894 -49.02 23.28 -107.53
N MET A 895 -49.65 24.09 -106.67
CA MET A 895 -50.68 25.03 -107.12
C MET A 895 -50.13 26.03 -108.15
N LYS A 896 -48.92 26.56 -107.93
CA LYS A 896 -48.24 27.44 -108.88
C LYS A 896 -47.91 26.75 -110.21
N LYS A 897 -47.63 25.44 -110.21
CA LYS A 897 -47.52 24.65 -111.45
C LYS A 897 -48.87 24.47 -112.14
N MET A 898 -49.97 24.35 -111.41
CA MET A 898 -51.31 24.24 -111.99
C MET A 898 -51.75 25.57 -112.62
N GLU A 899 -51.48 26.71 -111.97
CA GLU A 899 -51.66 28.05 -112.57
C GLU A 899 -50.83 28.22 -113.86
N ILE A 900 -49.54 27.87 -113.83
CA ILE A 900 -48.62 28.06 -114.97
C ILE A 900 -48.92 27.11 -116.14
N SER A 901 -49.52 25.93 -115.88
CA SER A 901 -49.77 24.93 -116.94
C SER A 901 -51.03 25.20 -117.76
N GLY A 902 -51.92 26.10 -117.31
CA GLY A 902 -53.15 26.47 -118.02
C GLY A 902 -54.20 25.35 -118.17
N THR A 903 -53.95 24.16 -117.62
CA THR A 903 -54.88 23.02 -117.62
C THR A 903 -56.17 23.38 -116.89
N THR A 904 -57.30 23.19 -117.56
CA THR A 904 -58.62 23.48 -117.00
C THR A 904 -58.96 22.55 -115.84
N LEU A 905 -59.85 22.99 -114.94
CA LEU A 905 -60.28 22.17 -113.80
C LEU A 905 -60.90 20.83 -114.25
N ASP A 906 -61.57 20.82 -115.40
CA ASP A 906 -62.12 19.61 -116.03
C ASP A 906 -61.03 18.64 -116.52
N GLU A 907 -59.92 19.11 -117.06
CA GLU A 907 -58.78 18.26 -117.42
C GLU A 907 -58.09 17.67 -116.18
N VAL A 908 -57.90 18.47 -115.14
CA VAL A 908 -57.37 18.00 -113.85
C VAL A 908 -58.31 16.96 -113.24
N MET A 909 -59.62 17.22 -113.21
CA MET A 909 -60.62 16.25 -112.73
C MET A 909 -60.69 14.99 -113.61
N MET A 910 -60.59 15.10 -114.93
CA MET A 910 -60.59 13.94 -115.82
C MET A 910 -59.32 13.08 -115.64
N GLU A 911 -58.16 13.70 -115.40
CA GLU A 911 -56.91 12.99 -115.14
C GLU A 911 -56.88 12.38 -113.73
N GLU A 912 -57.37 13.08 -112.69
CA GLU A 912 -57.59 12.46 -111.38
C GLU A 912 -58.58 11.28 -111.47
N ILE A 913 -59.68 11.44 -112.21
CA ILE A 913 -60.62 10.34 -112.50
C ILE A 913 -59.93 9.20 -113.27
N ARG A 914 -58.94 9.48 -114.12
CA ARG A 914 -58.12 8.47 -114.80
C ARG A 914 -57.20 7.74 -113.82
N GLU A 915 -56.48 8.46 -112.96
CA GLU A 915 -55.63 7.89 -111.90
C GLU A 915 -56.43 7.07 -110.89
N TYR A 916 -57.61 7.53 -110.45
CA TYR A 916 -58.50 6.77 -109.57
C TYR A 916 -59.06 5.53 -110.28
N LYS A 917 -59.43 5.61 -111.57
CA LYS A 917 -59.85 4.43 -112.37
C LYS A 917 -58.71 3.41 -112.52
N GLU A 918 -57.48 3.85 -112.80
CA GLU A 918 -56.31 2.97 -112.90
C GLU A 918 -55.97 2.35 -111.53
N THR A 919 -55.99 3.15 -110.46
CA THR A 919 -55.77 2.71 -109.07
C THR A 919 -56.81 1.69 -108.61
N LEU A 920 -58.07 1.80 -109.05
CA LEU A 920 -59.14 0.83 -108.76
C LEU A 920 -59.14 -0.39 -109.71
N THR A 921 -58.27 -0.44 -110.72
CA THR A 921 -58.20 -1.54 -111.69
C THR A 921 -57.19 -2.61 -111.27
N CYS A 922 -57.49 -3.88 -111.57
CA CYS A 922 -56.67 -5.04 -111.20
C CYS A 922 -55.30 -5.00 -111.91
N PRO A 923 -54.17 -4.96 -111.17
CA PRO A 923 -52.84 -4.91 -111.78
C PRO A 923 -52.48 -6.13 -112.63
N SER A 924 -53.15 -7.27 -112.43
CA SER A 924 -52.86 -8.53 -113.13
C SER A 924 -53.60 -8.70 -114.46
N CYS A 925 -54.57 -7.84 -114.79
CA CYS A 925 -55.26 -7.87 -116.09
C CYS A 925 -55.52 -6.50 -116.71
N LYS A 926 -55.35 -5.40 -115.96
CA LYS A 926 -55.58 -4.00 -116.38
C LYS A 926 -56.97 -3.69 -116.96
N VAL A 927 -57.96 -4.57 -116.75
CA VAL A 927 -59.33 -4.42 -117.31
C VAL A 927 -60.42 -4.47 -116.23
N LYS A 928 -60.39 -5.46 -115.33
CA LYS A 928 -61.42 -5.63 -114.29
C LYS A 928 -61.07 -4.84 -113.03
N ARG A 929 -62.06 -4.26 -112.34
CA ARG A 929 -61.87 -3.58 -111.04
C ARG A 929 -61.33 -4.53 -109.96
N LYS A 930 -60.71 -3.96 -108.94
CA LYS A 930 -60.23 -4.65 -107.73
C LYS A 930 -61.42 -5.07 -106.84
N ASP A 931 -61.78 -6.35 -106.88
CA ASP A 931 -62.86 -6.95 -106.09
C ASP A 931 -62.43 -8.19 -105.27
N ALA A 932 -61.13 -8.42 -105.06
CA ALA A 932 -60.64 -9.48 -104.19
C ALA A 932 -59.28 -9.18 -103.54
N VAL A 933 -59.12 -9.58 -102.27
CA VAL A 933 -57.91 -9.39 -101.46
C VAL A 933 -57.23 -10.71 -101.12
N LEU A 934 -55.90 -10.71 -101.11
CA LEU A 934 -55.08 -11.77 -100.50
C LEU A 934 -54.86 -11.48 -99.02
N SER A 935 -55.45 -12.29 -98.13
CA SER A 935 -55.41 -12.05 -96.67
C SER A 935 -53.98 -12.05 -96.11
N LYS A 936 -53.09 -12.89 -96.66
CA LYS A 936 -51.68 -13.00 -96.23
C LYS A 936 -50.77 -11.82 -96.58
N CYS A 937 -51.17 -10.91 -97.46
CA CYS A 937 -50.34 -9.77 -97.85
C CYS A 937 -51.12 -8.51 -98.21
N PHE A 938 -52.42 -8.47 -97.92
CA PHE A 938 -53.38 -7.38 -98.16
C PHE A 938 -53.35 -6.76 -99.58
N HIS A 939 -52.85 -7.50 -100.57
CA HIS A 939 -52.78 -7.04 -101.94
C HIS A 939 -54.08 -7.36 -102.68
N VAL A 940 -54.64 -6.34 -103.35
CA VAL A 940 -55.96 -6.39 -103.96
C VAL A 940 -55.89 -6.44 -105.48
N PHE A 941 -56.64 -7.38 -106.06
CA PHE A 941 -56.75 -7.71 -107.48
C PHE A 941 -58.23 -7.92 -107.82
N CYS A 942 -58.56 -8.35 -109.04
CA CYS A 942 -59.89 -8.90 -109.30
C CYS A 942 -59.96 -10.39 -108.91
N TYR A 943 -61.14 -10.83 -108.49
CA TYR A 943 -61.42 -12.20 -108.05
C TYR A 943 -61.04 -13.22 -109.13
N ASP A 944 -61.37 -12.93 -110.39
CA ASP A 944 -61.05 -13.80 -111.53
C ASP A 944 -59.54 -14.04 -111.69
N CYS A 945 -58.69 -13.02 -111.47
CA CYS A 945 -57.24 -13.19 -111.58
C CYS A 945 -56.66 -14.04 -110.44
N LEU A 946 -57.21 -13.92 -109.23
CA LEU A 946 -56.78 -14.75 -108.09
C LEU A 946 -57.29 -16.19 -108.22
N LYS A 947 -58.56 -16.37 -108.62
CA LYS A 947 -59.16 -17.68 -108.90
C LYS A 947 -58.42 -18.41 -110.02
N THR A 948 -58.18 -17.74 -111.16
CA THR A 948 -57.42 -18.32 -112.28
C THR A 948 -56.01 -18.74 -111.85
N ARG A 949 -55.29 -17.91 -111.07
CA ARG A 949 -53.97 -18.28 -110.53
C ARG A 949 -54.02 -19.43 -109.51
N TYR A 950 -55.09 -19.53 -108.73
CA TYR A 950 -55.27 -20.64 -107.79
C TYR A 950 -55.53 -21.98 -108.50
N GLU A 951 -56.38 -21.95 -109.54
CA GLU A 951 -56.77 -23.09 -110.37
C GLU A 951 -55.62 -23.59 -111.26
N THR A 952 -54.92 -22.67 -111.94
CA THR A 952 -53.71 -22.98 -112.74
C THR A 952 -52.46 -23.30 -111.90
N ARG A 953 -52.61 -23.49 -110.58
CA ARG A 953 -51.55 -23.75 -109.59
C ARG A 953 -50.46 -22.67 -109.48
N GLN A 954 -50.60 -21.52 -110.14
CA GLN A 954 -49.74 -20.34 -110.03
C GLN A 954 -49.98 -19.55 -108.72
N ARG A 955 -49.94 -20.26 -107.59
CA ARG A 955 -50.39 -19.86 -106.24
C ARG A 955 -49.46 -18.87 -105.51
N LYS A 956 -49.00 -17.84 -106.22
CA LYS A 956 -48.17 -16.74 -105.70
C LYS A 956 -48.75 -15.37 -106.07
N CYS A 957 -48.72 -14.45 -105.11
CA CYS A 957 -49.22 -13.09 -105.25
C CYS A 957 -48.55 -12.36 -106.43
N PRO A 958 -49.30 -11.77 -107.39
CA PRO A 958 -48.73 -11.08 -108.54
C PRO A 958 -47.80 -9.91 -108.20
N LYS A 959 -47.93 -9.29 -107.01
CA LYS A 959 -47.18 -8.08 -106.62
C LYS A 959 -46.00 -8.34 -105.66
N CYS A 960 -46.09 -9.36 -104.79
CA CYS A 960 -45.05 -9.63 -103.78
C CYS A 960 -44.62 -11.10 -103.69
N ASN A 961 -45.06 -11.96 -104.63
CA ASN A 961 -44.68 -13.36 -104.76
C ASN A 961 -45.00 -14.29 -103.55
N CYS A 962 -45.60 -13.77 -102.48
CA CYS A 962 -46.07 -14.57 -101.32
C CYS A 962 -47.04 -15.67 -101.76
N ALA A 963 -46.88 -16.87 -101.23
CA ALA A 963 -47.73 -18.02 -101.55
C ALA A 963 -49.10 -17.95 -100.88
N PHE A 964 -50.14 -18.41 -101.58
CA PHE A 964 -51.53 -18.37 -101.09
C PHE A 964 -52.33 -19.65 -101.45
N GLY A 965 -53.10 -20.16 -100.51
CA GLY A 965 -53.99 -21.32 -100.62
C GLY A 965 -55.46 -20.94 -100.81
N ALA A 966 -56.36 -21.94 -100.71
CA ALA A 966 -57.80 -21.77 -100.94
C ALA A 966 -58.44 -20.70 -100.03
N ASN A 967 -58.04 -20.68 -98.75
CA ASN A 967 -58.62 -19.81 -97.74
C ASN A 967 -57.88 -18.45 -97.63
N ASP A 968 -56.91 -18.20 -98.51
CA ASP A 968 -56.07 -16.99 -98.45
C ASP A 968 -56.49 -15.88 -99.44
N TYR A 969 -57.56 -16.11 -100.23
CA TYR A 969 -58.13 -15.09 -101.11
C TYR A 969 -59.65 -14.96 -100.90
N HIS A 970 -60.12 -13.73 -100.69
CA HIS A 970 -61.52 -13.43 -100.43
C HIS A 970 -62.04 -12.34 -101.36
N ARG A 971 -63.32 -12.43 -101.75
CA ARG A 971 -63.98 -11.40 -102.54
C ARG A 971 -64.33 -10.20 -101.65
N LEU A 972 -64.00 -9.00 -102.12
CA LEU A 972 -64.42 -7.74 -101.53
C LEU A 972 -65.76 -7.33 -102.15
N TYR A 973 -66.76 -7.12 -101.32
CA TYR A 973 -68.04 -6.54 -101.73
C TYR A 973 -68.00 -5.05 -101.44
N LEU A 974 -67.71 -4.26 -102.47
CA LEU A 974 -67.87 -2.82 -102.43
C LEU A 974 -69.35 -2.53 -102.72
N SER A 975 -70.06 -1.93 -101.76
CA SER A 975 -71.36 -1.30 -102.03
C SER A 975 -71.15 -0.10 -102.95
N ASN A 976 -72.07 0.07 -103.92
CA ASN A 976 -72.16 1.29 -104.73
C ASN A 976 -72.60 2.48 -103.87
#